data_AF-A0A4P2R3I6-F1
#
_entry.id   AF-A0A4P2R3I6-F1
#
_cell.length_a   1.000
_cell.length_b   1.000
_cell.length_c   1.000
_cell.angle_alpha   90.00
_cell.angle_beta   90.00
_cell.angle_gamma   90.00
#
_symmetry.space_group_name_H-M   'P 1'
#
loop_
_entity.id
_entity.type
_entity.pdbx_description
1 polymer ?
#
loop_
_entity_poly.entity_id
_entity_poly.type
_entity_poly.pdbx_seq_one_letter_code
_entity_poly.pdbx_strand_id
1 'polypeptide(L)'
;MRGSKDVARPGWSAAALQKLVALITAVVLVAPSFAWAGTPYTLDWVSTQFNPRCLTPELADPGAAYFRVNQTPLPTYEVPGEFAFHDDGSESNRMEAAFDSVLLGMGMNDFHFHVSREGGDNTCVDAREVVNLVSVPLGLNKPLFDIRRRGVAFSGDTTLDLSLAEINPALARDIEILLAEIAKERKALVANAPRVERLAETMDLLQQLDTELKDLVSRPLDEISRTDLDAILDRYKDVVGTETRAAMEQLVDDLKKSVSDLEAELARLIDEFGAQADQVADLATQDARAEGWDPDDTGAYALGESEVPWVEVPDIAEVEGAFEEGRDPYAAYADAVLAALEADVSGRVVVLRADFVANVRAWRDNSAALEIALRDRMGVSLAETNAFLNAQNRITGFVRQFMDASDWFEDSPVPADLRVVVDTVLKPRFDALADQMKDSLNLWRGDGLDLEKTQLYQTISAFAGAMSTVGEGVEAYAGVMQTLVHATTRLGVGFVPVMGPALDLCEAVTGKAFCLPSGQELSDEERIFSGLGFGVAAIGPMWRVVKTSGGLRPSAIRVAGEIAEIEEAFAQIVKTNRVRGYKGLPGAITTKPVDIFEKKAAKFLVDDGRSLVGVGDDGVRRVLGILKESRPGTIEGMAPDFVSVSSGHKLILSEAKGGGTIPVSDVRNQLTNAMEAVTKKGLAGDVERVELIMEQGAKFNPEKFTVKDGYLFDAETGKTVTLKGFNKFIMVIRL
;
A
#
# COMPACT_ATOMS: atom_id res chain seq x y z
N MET A 1 62.24 -32.04 -9.80
CA MET A 1 62.41 -32.62 -11.15
C MET A 1 61.03 -32.84 -11.74
N ARG A 2 60.79 -32.32 -12.96
CA ARG A 2 59.80 -32.68 -14.00
C ARG A 2 58.40 -33.17 -13.54
N GLY A 3 57.26 -32.62 -13.94
CA GLY A 3 56.94 -31.60 -14.94
C GLY A 3 55.42 -31.62 -15.22
N SER A 4 54.83 -30.41 -15.30
CA SER A 4 53.68 -29.96 -16.11
C SER A 4 52.69 -30.98 -16.67
N LYS A 5 51.38 -30.78 -16.38
CA LYS A 5 50.45 -30.13 -17.33
C LYS A 5 49.09 -29.81 -16.69
N ASP A 6 48.70 -28.53 -16.83
CA ASP A 6 47.35 -28.02 -16.69
C ASP A 6 46.34 -28.78 -17.56
N VAL A 7 45.13 -29.02 -17.03
CA VAL A 7 43.86 -28.67 -17.72
C VAL A 7 42.84 -28.26 -16.65
N ALA A 8 42.22 -27.11 -16.90
CA ALA A 8 41.26 -26.41 -16.08
C ALA A 8 39.94 -27.16 -15.78
N ARG A 9 39.31 -26.75 -14.68
CA ARG A 9 37.88 -26.95 -14.33
C ARG A 9 36.96 -26.46 -15.47
N PRO A 10 35.69 -26.91 -15.59
CA PRO A 10 34.60 -26.19 -14.89
C PRO A 10 33.38 -27.03 -14.47
N GLY A 11 32.54 -26.40 -13.64
CA GLY A 11 31.38 -26.92 -12.91
C GLY A 11 30.41 -27.82 -13.69
N TRP A 12 30.02 -28.93 -13.05
CA TRP A 12 28.97 -29.83 -13.53
C TRP A 12 27.91 -30.14 -12.46
N SER A 13 28.07 -29.71 -11.20
CA SER A 13 27.11 -29.93 -10.12
C SER A 13 26.12 -28.77 -9.90
N ALA A 14 26.48 -27.53 -10.26
CA ALA A 14 25.55 -26.39 -10.22
C ALA A 14 24.51 -26.44 -11.36
N ALA A 15 24.87 -27.04 -12.51
CA ALA A 15 24.04 -27.04 -13.71
C ALA A 15 22.83 -27.98 -13.65
N ALA A 16 22.80 -28.97 -12.74
CA ALA A 16 21.66 -29.88 -12.60
C ALA A 16 20.58 -29.30 -11.67
N LEU A 17 20.98 -28.72 -10.53
CA LEU A 17 20.06 -28.07 -9.60
C LEU A 17 19.54 -26.73 -10.15
N GLN A 18 20.40 -25.95 -10.84
CA GLN A 18 19.95 -24.75 -11.56
C GLN A 18 19.02 -25.08 -12.72
N LYS A 19 19.11 -26.26 -13.36
CA LYS A 19 18.15 -26.66 -14.40
C LYS A 19 16.81 -27.10 -13.83
N LEU A 20 16.78 -27.72 -12.66
CA LEU A 20 15.52 -28.13 -12.02
C LEU A 20 14.78 -26.94 -11.41
N VAL A 21 15.53 -26.03 -10.75
CA VAL A 21 14.98 -24.77 -10.25
C VAL A 21 14.58 -23.86 -11.41
N ALA A 22 15.40 -23.71 -12.47
CA ALA A 22 14.99 -22.93 -13.64
C ALA A 22 13.78 -23.53 -14.39
N LEU A 23 13.54 -24.84 -14.32
CA LEU A 23 12.32 -25.45 -14.89
C LEU A 23 11.08 -25.10 -14.04
N ILE A 24 11.21 -25.15 -12.71
CA ILE A 24 10.12 -24.81 -11.77
C ILE A 24 9.85 -23.29 -11.75
N THR A 25 10.89 -22.45 -11.84
CA THR A 25 10.74 -21.00 -11.93
C THR A 25 10.26 -20.54 -13.32
N ALA A 26 10.55 -21.29 -14.40
CA ALA A 26 9.97 -21.02 -15.72
C ALA A 26 8.48 -21.40 -15.81
N VAL A 27 8.01 -22.36 -15.01
CA VAL A 27 6.57 -22.68 -14.91
C VAL A 27 5.82 -21.65 -14.04
N VAL A 28 6.49 -21.02 -13.08
CA VAL A 28 5.87 -19.97 -12.21
C VAL A 28 5.95 -18.55 -12.81
N LEU A 29 6.83 -18.29 -13.79
CA LEU A 29 7.00 -16.96 -14.42
C LEU A 29 6.32 -16.80 -15.80
N VAL A 30 5.51 -17.77 -16.24
CA VAL A 30 4.56 -17.57 -17.37
C VAL A 30 3.15 -17.44 -16.81
N ALA A 31 2.93 -16.35 -16.08
CA ALA A 31 1.67 -15.65 -16.11
C ALA A 31 2.03 -14.16 -16.12
N PRO A 32 1.47 -13.37 -17.05
CA PRO A 32 0.06 -13.08 -16.90
C PRO A 32 -0.72 -12.93 -18.22
N SER A 33 -2.04 -12.81 -18.05
CA SER A 33 -2.99 -12.19 -18.98
C SER A 33 -3.48 -13.07 -20.12
N PHE A 34 -4.36 -14.03 -19.81
CA PHE A 34 -5.74 -14.12 -20.31
C PHE A 34 -6.47 -15.09 -19.37
N ALA A 35 -7.79 -14.91 -19.22
CA ALA A 35 -8.64 -15.88 -18.56
C ALA A 35 -8.26 -17.31 -19.01
N TRP A 36 -8.22 -18.28 -18.08
CA TRP A 36 -8.33 -19.69 -18.47
C TRP A 36 -9.75 -19.90 -19.00
N ALA A 37 -10.06 -19.35 -20.17
CA ALA A 37 -11.10 -19.88 -21.04
C ALA A 37 -10.60 -21.27 -21.41
N GLY A 38 -11.38 -22.31 -21.13
CA GLY A 38 -11.01 -23.65 -21.52
C GLY A 38 -10.98 -23.78 -23.04
N THR A 39 -10.64 -24.97 -23.51
CA THR A 39 -10.53 -25.24 -24.94
C THR A 39 -11.90 -25.01 -25.59
N PRO A 40 -12.05 -24.14 -26.60
CA PRO A 40 -13.34 -23.88 -27.20
C PRO A 40 -13.82 -25.08 -28.01
N TYR A 41 -15.10 -25.38 -27.88
CA TYR A 41 -15.83 -26.45 -28.56
C TYR A 41 -17.09 -25.88 -29.22
N THR A 42 -17.54 -26.54 -30.29
CA THR A 42 -18.79 -26.22 -30.97
C THR A 42 -19.52 -27.52 -31.30
N LEU A 43 -20.82 -27.57 -31.00
CA LEU A 43 -21.72 -28.55 -31.62
C LEU A 43 -22.11 -28.01 -33.00
N ASP A 44 -21.52 -28.61 -34.03
CA ASP A 44 -21.74 -28.29 -35.43
C ASP A 44 -22.92 -29.11 -35.95
N TRP A 45 -24.03 -28.45 -36.28
CA TRP A 45 -25.27 -29.08 -36.72
C TRP A 45 -25.58 -28.66 -38.16
N VAL A 46 -25.71 -29.65 -39.05
CA VAL A 46 -26.21 -29.46 -40.41
C VAL A 46 -27.59 -30.10 -40.52
N SER A 47 -28.58 -29.30 -40.88
CA SER A 47 -29.94 -29.77 -41.18
C SER A 47 -30.18 -29.75 -42.68
N THR A 48 -30.68 -30.85 -43.26
CA THR A 48 -31.07 -30.93 -44.67
C THR A 48 -32.51 -31.37 -44.78
N GLN A 49 -33.37 -30.52 -45.35
CA GLN A 49 -34.78 -30.78 -45.61
C GLN A 49 -35.00 -31.24 -47.05
N PHE A 50 -35.61 -32.41 -47.22
CA PHE A 50 -35.96 -32.96 -48.54
C PHE A 50 -37.37 -32.57 -49.00
N ASN A 51 -38.21 -32.01 -48.11
CA ASN A 51 -39.52 -31.47 -48.43
C ASN A 51 -39.68 -30.02 -47.92
N PRO A 52 -39.13 -29.02 -48.64
CA PRO A 52 -39.07 -27.63 -48.16
C PRO A 52 -40.44 -26.97 -48.00
N ARG A 53 -41.50 -27.53 -48.57
CA ARG A 53 -42.89 -27.06 -48.37
C ARG A 53 -43.43 -27.30 -46.96
N CYS A 54 -42.77 -28.14 -46.16
CA CYS A 54 -43.23 -28.50 -44.82
C CYS A 54 -42.54 -27.68 -43.71
N LEU A 55 -41.23 -27.45 -43.83
CA LEU A 55 -40.38 -26.77 -42.85
C LEU A 55 -39.10 -26.33 -43.55
N THR A 56 -38.72 -25.05 -43.45
CA THR A 56 -37.39 -24.59 -43.85
C THR A 56 -36.36 -25.03 -42.81
N PRO A 57 -35.11 -25.38 -43.19
CA PRO A 57 -34.06 -25.74 -42.25
C PRO A 57 -33.51 -24.49 -41.52
N GLU A 58 -34.38 -23.73 -40.89
CA GLU A 58 -34.06 -22.52 -40.14
C GLU A 58 -34.46 -22.69 -38.67
N LEU A 59 -33.79 -21.97 -37.77
CA LEU A 59 -34.14 -21.91 -36.36
C LEU A 59 -35.35 -21.00 -36.18
N ALA A 60 -36.44 -21.54 -35.62
CA ALA A 60 -37.62 -20.75 -35.27
C ALA A 60 -37.27 -19.65 -34.25
N ASP A 61 -36.46 -20.00 -33.25
CA ASP A 61 -35.96 -19.10 -32.20
C ASP A 61 -34.43 -19.20 -32.08
N PRO A 62 -33.66 -18.30 -32.73
CA PRO A 62 -32.22 -18.23 -32.55
C PRO A 62 -31.85 -18.02 -31.07
N GLY A 63 -30.97 -18.86 -30.53
CA GLY A 63 -30.59 -18.86 -29.12
C GLY A 63 -31.39 -19.84 -28.25
N ALA A 64 -32.42 -20.50 -28.78
CA ALA A 64 -33.07 -21.61 -28.08
C ALA A 64 -32.11 -22.81 -27.91
N ALA A 65 -32.29 -23.58 -26.83
CA ALA A 65 -31.41 -24.68 -26.49
C ALA A 65 -31.86 -26.01 -27.12
N TYR A 66 -31.35 -26.30 -28.31
CA TYR A 66 -31.54 -27.59 -29.00
C TYR A 66 -30.62 -28.69 -28.46
N PHE A 67 -29.52 -28.29 -27.80
CA PHE A 67 -28.52 -29.19 -27.25
C PHE A 67 -28.39 -29.06 -25.73
N ARG A 68 -27.99 -30.16 -25.08
CA ARG A 68 -27.43 -30.12 -23.72
C ARG A 68 -26.14 -30.92 -23.65
N VAL A 69 -25.15 -30.42 -22.93
CA VAL A 69 -23.89 -31.12 -22.64
C VAL A 69 -23.80 -31.30 -21.13
N ASN A 70 -23.71 -32.54 -20.65
CA ASN A 70 -23.71 -32.86 -19.21
C ASN A 70 -24.79 -32.08 -18.45
N GLN A 71 -26.03 -32.16 -18.95
CA GLN A 71 -27.23 -31.47 -18.44
C GLN A 71 -27.27 -29.94 -18.64
N THR A 72 -26.21 -29.31 -19.14
CA THR A 72 -26.17 -27.85 -19.40
C THR A 72 -26.77 -27.52 -20.77
N PRO A 73 -27.87 -26.74 -20.86
CA PRO A 73 -28.45 -26.34 -22.13
C PRO A 73 -27.56 -25.33 -22.88
N LEU A 74 -27.39 -25.51 -24.19
CA LEU A 74 -26.54 -24.65 -25.02
C LEU A 74 -27.38 -23.83 -26.02
N PRO A 75 -27.22 -22.49 -26.06
CA PRO A 75 -27.88 -21.67 -27.06
C PRO A 75 -27.34 -22.01 -28.45
N THR A 76 -28.24 -22.20 -29.41
CA THR A 76 -27.91 -22.59 -30.78
C THR A 76 -28.23 -21.46 -31.75
N TYR A 77 -27.32 -21.16 -32.67
CA TYR A 77 -27.45 -20.09 -33.66
C TYR A 77 -27.17 -20.59 -35.06
N GLU A 78 -27.76 -19.96 -36.07
CA GLU A 78 -27.42 -20.23 -37.47
C GLU A 78 -26.07 -19.61 -37.83
N VAL A 79 -25.34 -20.27 -38.73
CA VAL A 79 -24.11 -19.72 -39.30
C VAL A 79 -24.50 -18.81 -40.47
N PRO A 80 -24.18 -17.50 -40.42
CA PRO A 80 -24.60 -16.57 -41.46
C PRO A 80 -24.09 -16.96 -42.85
N GLY A 81 -25.00 -17.06 -43.82
CA GLY A 81 -24.67 -17.32 -45.23
C GLY A 81 -24.50 -18.79 -45.62
N GLU A 82 -24.74 -19.73 -44.70
CA GLU A 82 -24.62 -21.19 -44.95
C GLU A 82 -25.94 -21.84 -45.41
N PHE A 83 -27.03 -21.07 -45.53
CA PHE A 83 -28.27 -21.57 -46.11
C PHE A 83 -28.08 -21.82 -47.62
N ALA A 84 -28.42 -23.03 -48.07
CA ALA A 84 -28.22 -23.46 -49.45
C ALA A 84 -29.44 -24.17 -50.04
N PHE A 85 -29.71 -23.88 -51.31
CA PHE A 85 -30.63 -24.63 -52.16
C PHE A 85 -29.82 -25.60 -53.02
N HIS A 86 -30.26 -26.85 -53.09
CA HIS A 86 -29.60 -27.90 -53.87
C HIS A 86 -30.36 -28.22 -55.16
N ASP A 87 -29.65 -28.76 -56.16
CA ASP A 87 -30.21 -29.10 -57.47
C ASP A 87 -31.33 -30.16 -57.41
N ASP A 88 -31.34 -30.98 -56.35
CA ASP A 88 -32.39 -31.99 -56.11
C ASP A 88 -33.66 -31.41 -55.45
N GLY A 89 -33.68 -30.09 -55.21
CA GLY A 89 -34.78 -29.38 -54.58
C GLY A 89 -34.78 -29.46 -53.05
N SER A 90 -33.76 -30.06 -52.44
CA SER A 90 -33.56 -29.99 -50.99
C SER A 90 -32.98 -28.64 -50.55
N GLU A 91 -33.21 -28.29 -49.30
CA GLU A 91 -32.66 -27.11 -48.65
C GLU A 91 -31.80 -27.55 -47.47
N SER A 92 -30.68 -26.88 -47.22
CA SER A 92 -29.87 -27.13 -46.02
C SER A 92 -29.43 -25.84 -45.34
N ASN A 93 -29.17 -25.93 -44.05
CA ASN A 93 -28.54 -24.86 -43.28
C ASN A 93 -27.59 -25.44 -42.24
N ARG A 94 -26.70 -24.59 -41.74
CA ARG A 94 -25.73 -24.93 -40.71
C ARG A 94 -25.99 -24.09 -39.47
N MET A 95 -25.97 -24.74 -38.32
CA MET A 95 -26.17 -24.16 -37.01
C MET A 95 -25.04 -24.58 -36.07
N GLU A 96 -24.73 -23.74 -35.10
CA GLU A 96 -23.64 -23.94 -34.16
C GLU A 96 -24.10 -23.63 -32.74
N ALA A 97 -23.70 -24.47 -31.78
CA ALA A 97 -23.78 -24.17 -30.37
C ALA A 97 -22.37 -24.21 -29.77
N ALA A 98 -21.78 -23.03 -29.59
CA ALA A 98 -20.44 -22.88 -29.03
C ALA A 98 -20.46 -23.00 -27.50
N PHE A 99 -19.45 -23.67 -26.95
CA PHE A 99 -19.27 -23.84 -25.52
C PHE A 99 -17.80 -24.09 -25.17
N ASP A 100 -17.48 -24.06 -23.89
CA ASP A 100 -16.12 -24.19 -23.39
C ASP A 100 -15.88 -25.60 -22.81
N SER A 101 -14.66 -26.13 -22.93
CA SER A 101 -14.29 -27.44 -22.37
C SER A 101 -14.53 -27.58 -20.87
N VAL A 102 -14.76 -26.49 -20.13
CA VAL A 102 -15.22 -26.52 -18.74
C VAL A 102 -16.51 -27.34 -18.56
N LEU A 103 -17.35 -27.46 -19.59
CA LEU A 103 -18.56 -28.31 -19.55
C LEU A 103 -18.27 -29.80 -19.81
N LEU A 104 -17.01 -30.17 -20.10
CA LEU A 104 -16.59 -31.54 -20.41
C LEU A 104 -15.77 -32.13 -19.26
N GLY A 105 -16.10 -33.35 -18.88
CA GLY A 105 -15.33 -34.18 -17.96
C GLY A 105 -14.35 -35.09 -18.69
N MET A 106 -13.27 -35.49 -18.00
CA MET A 106 -12.39 -36.56 -18.49
C MET A 106 -13.15 -37.89 -18.49
N GLY A 107 -13.11 -38.61 -19.60
CA GLY A 107 -13.90 -39.82 -19.79
C GLY A 107 -15.22 -39.55 -20.49
N MET A 108 -16.28 -40.23 -20.05
CA MET A 108 -17.60 -40.21 -20.67
C MET A 108 -18.33 -38.87 -20.45
N ASN A 109 -18.83 -38.28 -21.53
CA ASN A 109 -19.63 -37.06 -21.53
C ASN A 109 -20.99 -37.31 -22.20
N ASP A 110 -22.06 -36.79 -21.61
CA ASP A 110 -23.42 -36.91 -22.12
C ASP A 110 -23.78 -35.73 -23.03
N PHE A 111 -24.30 -36.03 -24.22
CA PHE A 111 -24.79 -35.05 -25.19
C PHE A 111 -26.25 -35.35 -25.51
N HIS A 112 -27.12 -34.39 -25.24
CA HIS A 112 -28.54 -34.45 -25.61
C HIS A 112 -28.80 -33.58 -26.84
N PHE A 113 -29.62 -34.08 -27.76
CA PHE A 113 -30.13 -33.31 -28.89
C PHE A 113 -31.65 -33.46 -29.00
N HIS A 114 -32.35 -32.33 -29.09
CA HIS A 114 -33.78 -32.26 -29.32
C HIS A 114 -34.09 -31.34 -30.49
N VAL A 115 -34.96 -31.79 -31.41
CA VAL A 115 -35.45 -30.97 -32.52
C VAL A 115 -36.88 -31.36 -32.93
N SER A 116 -37.73 -30.34 -33.09
CA SER A 116 -39.14 -30.49 -33.47
C SER A 116 -39.63 -29.30 -34.31
N ARG A 117 -40.77 -29.44 -35.02
CA ARG A 117 -41.44 -28.35 -35.74
C ARG A 117 -42.26 -27.47 -34.77
N GLU A 118 -42.24 -26.16 -34.96
CA GLU A 118 -43.13 -25.20 -34.30
C GLU A 118 -44.61 -25.55 -34.58
N GLY A 119 -45.43 -25.67 -33.53
CA GLY A 119 -46.85 -26.09 -33.63
C GLY A 119 -47.11 -27.60 -33.56
N GLY A 120 -46.08 -28.45 -33.44
CA GLY A 120 -46.19 -29.86 -33.01
C GLY A 120 -46.51 -30.91 -34.08
N ASP A 121 -47.06 -30.53 -35.24
CA ASP A 121 -47.35 -31.47 -36.34
C ASP A 121 -46.12 -31.67 -37.25
N ASN A 122 -45.39 -32.76 -37.00
CA ASN A 122 -44.19 -33.13 -37.76
C ASN A 122 -44.50 -34.03 -38.98
N THR A 123 -45.77 -34.38 -39.25
CA THR A 123 -46.16 -35.48 -40.16
C THR A 123 -45.65 -35.34 -41.60
N CYS A 124 -45.37 -34.12 -42.08
CA CYS A 124 -44.84 -33.85 -43.42
C CYS A 124 -43.31 -33.66 -43.51
N VAL A 125 -42.58 -33.67 -42.38
CA VAL A 125 -41.13 -33.42 -42.32
C VAL A 125 -40.34 -34.62 -42.85
N ASP A 126 -39.41 -34.41 -43.80
CA ASP A 126 -38.37 -35.39 -44.20
C ASP A 126 -37.01 -34.70 -44.16
N ALA A 127 -36.36 -34.72 -43.00
CA ALA A 127 -35.09 -34.03 -42.76
C ALA A 127 -33.98 -34.99 -42.31
N ARG A 128 -32.73 -34.65 -42.62
CA ARG A 128 -31.53 -35.28 -42.05
C ARG A 128 -30.80 -34.28 -41.17
N GLU A 129 -30.51 -34.68 -39.94
CA GLU A 129 -29.79 -33.90 -38.94
C GLU A 129 -28.43 -34.57 -38.70
N VAL A 130 -27.34 -33.87 -38.98
CA VAL A 130 -25.98 -34.33 -38.70
C VAL A 130 -25.36 -33.40 -37.68
N VAL A 131 -24.89 -33.93 -36.55
CA VAL A 131 -24.29 -33.17 -35.46
C VAL A 131 -22.92 -33.73 -35.12
N ASN A 132 -21.91 -32.87 -35.09
CA ASN A 132 -20.55 -33.20 -34.68
C ASN A 132 -20.08 -32.33 -33.52
N LEU A 133 -19.26 -32.89 -32.64
CA LEU A 133 -18.44 -32.13 -31.71
C LEU A 133 -17.16 -31.67 -32.41
N VAL A 134 -16.94 -30.37 -32.49
CA VAL A 134 -15.79 -29.78 -33.18
C VAL A 134 -14.98 -28.93 -32.20
N SER A 135 -13.65 -29.08 -32.23
CA SER A 135 -12.73 -28.12 -31.61
C SER A 135 -11.64 -27.77 -32.63
N VAL A 136 -11.73 -26.55 -33.16
CA VAL A 136 -10.78 -26.03 -34.16
C VAL A 136 -9.33 -26.00 -33.61
N PRO A 137 -9.06 -25.55 -32.37
CA PRO A 137 -7.70 -25.54 -31.83
C PRO A 137 -7.06 -26.93 -31.71
N LEU A 138 -7.88 -27.97 -31.53
CA LEU A 138 -7.42 -29.36 -31.39
C LEU A 138 -7.42 -30.13 -32.70
N GLY A 139 -8.02 -29.57 -33.77
CA GLY A 139 -8.32 -30.32 -35.00
C GLY A 139 -9.29 -31.48 -34.76
N LEU A 140 -10.10 -31.42 -33.70
CA LEU A 140 -11.04 -32.47 -33.31
C LEU A 140 -12.36 -32.28 -34.05
N ASN A 141 -12.86 -33.37 -34.66
CA ASN A 141 -14.19 -33.45 -35.24
C ASN A 141 -14.73 -34.88 -35.01
N LYS A 142 -15.67 -35.02 -34.06
CA LYS A 142 -16.25 -36.32 -33.68
C LYS A 142 -17.76 -36.33 -33.92
N PRO A 143 -18.31 -37.34 -34.62
CA PRO A 143 -19.74 -37.43 -34.87
C PRO A 143 -20.50 -37.75 -33.58
N LEU A 144 -21.61 -37.03 -33.35
CA LEU A 144 -22.52 -37.25 -32.22
C LEU A 144 -23.84 -37.84 -32.69
N PHE A 145 -24.45 -37.26 -33.71
CA PHE A 145 -25.75 -37.67 -34.25
C PHE A 145 -25.77 -37.66 -35.77
N ASP A 146 -26.40 -38.67 -36.39
CA ASP A 146 -26.77 -38.68 -37.81
C ASP A 146 -28.15 -39.32 -37.91
N ILE A 147 -29.17 -38.48 -38.01
CA ILE A 147 -30.57 -38.87 -37.81
C ILE A 147 -31.38 -38.49 -39.02
N ARG A 148 -32.27 -39.37 -39.48
CA ARG A 148 -33.31 -39.03 -40.45
C ARG A 148 -34.67 -38.95 -39.78
N ARG A 149 -35.29 -37.78 -39.83
CA ARG A 149 -36.64 -37.51 -39.31
C ARG A 149 -37.65 -37.62 -40.43
N ARG A 150 -38.60 -38.55 -40.28
CA ARG A 150 -39.78 -38.68 -41.15
C ARG A 150 -41.05 -38.62 -40.33
N GLY A 151 -41.75 -37.50 -40.37
CA GLY A 151 -43.05 -37.38 -39.71
C GLY A 151 -43.02 -37.15 -38.20
N VAL A 152 -41.84 -37.09 -37.56
CA VAL A 152 -41.69 -37.08 -36.09
C VAL A 152 -40.58 -36.13 -35.59
N ALA A 153 -40.75 -35.62 -34.36
CA ALA A 153 -39.70 -34.94 -33.61
C ALA A 153 -38.60 -35.93 -33.17
N PHE A 154 -37.40 -35.42 -32.91
CA PHE A 154 -36.31 -36.21 -32.33
C PHE A 154 -35.92 -35.65 -30.96
N SER A 155 -35.67 -36.55 -30.01
CA SER A 155 -35.04 -36.25 -28.73
C SER A 155 -34.22 -37.47 -28.35
N GLY A 156 -32.93 -37.30 -28.10
CA GLY A 156 -32.07 -38.43 -27.75
C GLY A 156 -30.73 -38.01 -27.20
N ASP A 157 -30.12 -38.95 -26.48
CA ASP A 157 -28.82 -38.80 -25.83
C ASP A 157 -27.77 -39.65 -26.55
N THR A 158 -26.54 -39.17 -26.59
CA THR A 158 -25.35 -39.92 -26.99
C THR A 158 -24.23 -39.65 -25.99
N THR A 159 -23.24 -40.53 -25.96
CA THR A 159 -22.09 -40.37 -25.07
C THR A 159 -20.78 -40.40 -25.83
N LEU A 160 -19.83 -39.59 -25.37
CA LEU A 160 -18.51 -39.50 -25.99
C LEU A 160 -17.42 -39.53 -24.93
N ASP A 161 -16.47 -40.44 -25.10
CA ASP A 161 -15.27 -40.52 -24.28
C ASP A 161 -14.21 -39.53 -24.80
N LEU A 162 -13.71 -38.68 -23.91
CA LEU A 162 -12.69 -37.67 -24.18
C LEU A 162 -11.50 -37.81 -23.21
N SER A 163 -10.31 -37.86 -23.79
CA SER A 163 -9.05 -37.93 -23.04
C SER A 163 -8.66 -36.57 -22.45
N LEU A 164 -7.77 -36.57 -21.46
CA LEU A 164 -7.22 -35.32 -20.89
C LEU A 164 -6.57 -34.42 -21.95
N ALA A 165 -5.92 -35.00 -22.96
CA ALA A 165 -5.31 -34.23 -24.05
C ALA A 165 -6.35 -33.55 -24.96
N GLU A 166 -7.57 -34.10 -25.04
CA GLU A 166 -8.68 -33.52 -25.79
C GLU A 166 -9.43 -32.46 -24.96
N ILE A 167 -9.32 -32.47 -23.62
CA ILE A 167 -10.02 -31.50 -22.77
C ILE A 167 -9.07 -30.37 -22.36
N ASN A 168 -7.86 -30.72 -21.93
CA ASN A 168 -6.82 -29.81 -21.47
C ASN A 168 -5.42 -30.24 -21.99
N PRO A 169 -5.05 -29.84 -23.22
CA PRO A 169 -3.79 -30.24 -23.87
C PRO A 169 -2.53 -29.63 -23.23
N ALA A 170 -2.67 -28.56 -22.44
CA ALA A 170 -1.56 -27.97 -21.71
C ALA A 170 -1.21 -28.85 -20.49
N LEU A 171 -2.22 -29.19 -19.69
CA LEU A 171 -2.05 -30.04 -18.51
C LEU A 171 -1.58 -31.46 -18.87
N ALA A 172 -2.11 -32.05 -19.94
CA ALA A 172 -1.66 -33.37 -20.42
C ALA A 172 -0.16 -33.39 -20.76
N ARG A 173 0.35 -32.32 -21.37
CA ARG A 173 1.76 -32.15 -21.73
C ARG A 173 2.65 -31.95 -20.52
N ASP A 174 2.21 -31.13 -19.56
CA ASP A 174 2.96 -30.86 -18.35
C ASP A 174 3.11 -32.11 -17.48
N ILE A 175 2.07 -32.96 -17.43
CA ILE A 175 2.12 -34.27 -16.76
C ILE A 175 3.14 -35.20 -17.44
N GLU A 176 3.19 -35.26 -18.77
CA GLU A 176 4.18 -36.07 -19.49
C GLU A 176 5.62 -35.59 -19.24
N ILE A 177 5.84 -34.27 -19.20
CA ILE A 177 7.13 -33.65 -18.88
C ILE A 177 7.55 -34.01 -17.44
N LEU A 178 6.62 -33.90 -16.49
CA LEU A 178 6.87 -34.21 -15.08
C LEU A 178 7.21 -35.69 -14.87
N LEU A 179 6.48 -36.61 -15.52
CA LEU A 179 6.75 -38.05 -15.45
C LEU A 179 8.14 -38.40 -16.01
N ALA A 180 8.59 -37.71 -17.06
CA ALA A 180 9.92 -37.90 -17.63
C ALA A 180 11.04 -37.40 -16.70
N GLU A 181 10.86 -36.27 -16.03
CA GLU A 181 11.83 -35.75 -15.07
C GLU A 181 11.88 -36.59 -13.77
N ILE A 182 10.74 -37.07 -13.26
CA ILE A 182 10.69 -38.02 -12.13
C ILE A 182 11.43 -39.33 -12.46
N ALA A 183 11.26 -39.87 -13.66
CA ALA A 183 11.97 -41.09 -14.09
C ALA A 183 13.49 -40.88 -14.17
N LYS A 184 13.93 -39.67 -14.52
CA LYS A 184 15.33 -39.26 -14.60
C LYS A 184 15.95 -39.06 -13.21
N GLU A 185 15.21 -38.43 -12.28
CA GLU A 185 15.63 -38.31 -10.88
C GLU A 185 15.71 -39.66 -10.17
N ARG A 186 14.73 -40.54 -10.38
CA ARG A 186 14.75 -41.91 -9.83
C ARG A 186 15.98 -42.70 -10.31
N LYS A 187 16.43 -42.48 -11.55
CA LYS A 187 17.64 -43.09 -12.12
C LYS A 187 18.92 -42.48 -11.55
N ALA A 188 18.91 -41.20 -11.20
CA ALA A 188 20.01 -40.48 -10.55
C ALA A 188 20.15 -40.81 -9.04
N LEU A 189 19.02 -41.02 -8.36
CA LEU A 189 18.96 -41.43 -6.95
C LEU A 189 19.52 -42.85 -6.73
N VAL A 190 19.24 -43.78 -7.66
CA VAL A 190 19.82 -45.13 -7.63
C VAL A 190 21.34 -45.13 -7.87
N ALA A 191 21.89 -44.07 -8.48
CA ALA A 191 23.31 -44.00 -8.86
C ALA A 191 24.25 -43.41 -7.79
N ASN A 192 23.73 -42.72 -6.76
CA ASN A 192 24.56 -41.88 -5.85
C ASN A 192 24.55 -42.29 -4.36
N ALA A 193 24.26 -43.56 -4.06
CA ALA A 193 23.84 -43.99 -2.73
C ALA A 193 24.90 -44.27 -1.61
N PRO A 194 26.17 -43.77 -1.58
CA PRO A 194 26.89 -43.90 -0.30
C PRO A 194 27.88 -42.79 0.15
N ARG A 195 27.64 -41.48 -0.06
CA ARG A 195 28.64 -40.49 0.44
C ARG A 195 28.24 -39.04 0.76
N VAL A 196 26.96 -38.71 0.98
CA VAL A 196 26.50 -37.32 1.23
C VAL A 196 26.05 -37.04 2.67
N GLU A 197 25.70 -38.05 3.46
CA GLU A 197 25.02 -37.88 4.76
C GLU A 197 25.83 -37.06 5.79
N ARG A 198 27.17 -37.11 5.75
CA ARG A 198 28.02 -36.48 6.77
C ARG A 198 28.44 -35.04 6.46
N LEU A 199 28.13 -34.50 5.28
CA LEU A 199 28.45 -33.11 4.92
C LEU A 199 27.22 -32.19 4.91
N ALA A 200 26.02 -32.74 4.75
CA ALA A 200 24.76 -31.99 4.82
C ALA A 200 24.44 -31.56 6.26
N GLU A 201 24.66 -32.44 7.25
CA GLU A 201 24.40 -32.14 8.68
C GLU A 201 25.20 -30.92 9.18
N THR A 202 26.44 -30.72 8.70
CA THR A 202 27.27 -29.57 9.12
C THR A 202 26.85 -28.26 8.44
N MET A 203 26.27 -28.31 7.24
CA MET A 203 25.77 -27.12 6.54
C MET A 203 24.42 -26.66 7.09
N ASP A 204 23.52 -27.59 7.43
CA ASP A 204 22.24 -27.26 8.06
C ASP A 204 22.43 -26.59 9.42
N LEU A 205 23.37 -27.07 10.25
CA LEU A 205 23.69 -26.45 11.55
C LEU A 205 24.23 -25.01 11.43
N LEU A 206 25.01 -24.72 10.39
CA LEU A 206 25.54 -23.37 10.14
C LEU A 206 24.48 -22.42 9.58
N GLN A 207 23.51 -22.95 8.83
CA GLN A 207 22.40 -22.18 8.29
C GLN A 207 21.35 -21.88 9.36
N GLN A 208 21.13 -22.81 10.30
CA GLN A 208 20.28 -22.60 11.48
C GLN A 208 20.82 -21.50 12.39
N LEU A 209 22.13 -21.44 12.61
CA LEU A 209 22.79 -20.35 13.35
C LEU A 209 22.58 -18.98 12.69
N ASP A 210 22.63 -18.88 11.36
CA ASP A 210 22.36 -17.63 10.62
C ASP A 210 20.88 -17.19 10.73
N THR A 211 19.95 -18.15 10.72
CA THR A 211 18.52 -17.87 10.91
C THR A 211 18.22 -17.45 12.35
N GLU A 212 18.77 -18.13 13.36
CA GLU A 212 18.58 -17.77 14.78
C GLU A 212 19.19 -16.39 15.11
N LEU A 213 20.33 -16.03 14.50
CA LEU A 213 20.93 -14.71 14.68
C LEU A 213 20.13 -13.59 13.99
N LYS A 214 19.51 -13.86 12.83
CA LYS A 214 18.63 -12.91 12.14
C LYS A 214 17.31 -12.71 12.87
N ASP A 215 16.74 -13.79 13.39
CA ASP A 215 15.53 -13.75 14.23
C ASP A 215 15.78 -12.89 15.48
N LEU A 216 16.93 -13.08 16.14
CA LEU A 216 17.33 -12.30 17.30
C LEU A 216 17.47 -10.79 16.99
N VAL A 217 17.94 -10.42 15.79
CA VAL A 217 18.10 -9.01 15.37
C VAL A 217 16.76 -8.38 14.93
N SER A 218 15.76 -9.18 14.58
CA SER A 218 14.42 -8.71 14.23
C SER A 218 13.46 -8.57 15.41
N ARG A 219 13.86 -8.98 16.62
CA ARG A 219 13.01 -8.88 17.82
C ARG A 219 13.13 -7.51 18.51
N PRO A 220 12.05 -7.02 19.15
CA PRO A 220 12.10 -5.84 20.00
C PRO A 220 13.16 -5.99 21.10
N LEU A 221 13.92 -4.92 21.38
CA LEU A 221 15.13 -4.96 22.22
C LEU A 221 14.86 -5.27 23.70
N ASP A 222 13.61 -5.11 24.15
CA ASP A 222 13.11 -5.42 25.48
C ASP A 222 12.77 -6.90 25.69
N GLU A 223 12.70 -7.70 24.61
CA GLU A 223 12.38 -9.13 24.67
C GLU A 223 13.58 -10.07 24.59
N ILE A 224 14.80 -9.54 24.49
CA ILE A 224 16.04 -10.33 24.31
C ILE A 224 16.77 -10.48 25.65
N SER A 225 16.56 -11.61 26.34
CA SER A 225 17.20 -11.86 27.63
C SER A 225 18.64 -12.36 27.50
N ARG A 226 19.47 -12.15 28.54
CA ARG A 226 20.86 -12.68 28.59
C ARG A 226 20.90 -14.21 28.52
N THR A 227 19.87 -14.85 29.06
CA THR A 227 19.67 -16.31 29.07
C THR A 227 19.40 -16.90 27.68
N ASP A 228 18.71 -16.19 26.80
CA ASP A 228 18.41 -16.67 25.43
C ASP A 228 19.68 -16.68 24.55
N LEU A 229 20.52 -15.66 24.72
CA LEU A 229 21.81 -15.54 24.05
C LEU A 229 22.83 -16.58 24.53
N ASP A 230 22.92 -16.81 25.85
CA ASP A 230 23.80 -17.85 26.41
C ASP A 230 23.40 -19.25 25.92
N ALA A 231 22.09 -19.52 25.75
CA ALA A 231 21.57 -20.79 25.25
C ALA A 231 21.88 -21.02 23.75
N ILE A 232 21.90 -19.97 22.92
CA ILE A 232 22.31 -20.05 21.51
C ILE A 232 23.83 -20.29 21.44
N LEU A 233 24.62 -19.56 22.23
CA LEU A 233 26.08 -19.68 22.22
C LEU A 233 26.58 -21.05 22.74
N ASP A 234 25.87 -21.67 23.69
CA ASP A 234 26.21 -23.01 24.18
C ASP A 234 25.87 -24.12 23.17
N ARG A 235 24.84 -23.94 22.33
CA ARG A 235 24.44 -24.92 21.30
C ARG A 235 25.46 -25.05 20.16
N TYR A 236 26.22 -24.00 19.85
CA TYR A 236 27.16 -23.97 18.73
C TYR A 236 28.64 -23.86 19.16
N LYS A 237 28.92 -24.12 20.44
CA LYS A 237 30.25 -23.97 21.07
C LYS A 237 31.39 -24.76 20.39
N ASP A 238 31.05 -25.84 19.68
CA ASP A 238 32.02 -26.73 19.01
C ASP A 238 32.25 -26.35 17.53
N VAL A 239 31.55 -25.31 17.03
CA VAL A 239 31.55 -24.88 15.62
C VAL A 239 32.21 -23.51 15.41
N VAL A 240 32.15 -22.62 16.41
CA VAL A 240 32.64 -21.22 16.30
C VAL A 240 33.88 -21.00 17.17
N GLY A 241 34.89 -20.28 16.64
CA GLY A 241 36.15 -20.02 17.34
C GLY A 241 36.04 -19.02 18.50
N THR A 242 36.95 -19.11 19.47
CA THR A 242 36.94 -18.36 20.74
C THR A 242 37.03 -16.83 20.58
N GLU A 243 37.74 -16.34 19.55
CA GLU A 243 37.87 -14.89 19.29
C GLU A 243 36.58 -14.29 18.71
N THR A 244 35.83 -15.05 17.90
CA THR A 244 34.54 -14.63 17.33
C THR A 244 33.47 -14.50 18.40
N ARG A 245 33.51 -15.39 19.41
CA ARG A 245 32.62 -15.36 20.57
C ARG A 245 32.81 -14.08 21.40
N ALA A 246 34.06 -13.71 21.70
CA ALA A 246 34.36 -12.52 22.50
C ALA A 246 33.93 -11.21 21.81
N ALA A 247 34.03 -11.13 20.49
CA ALA A 247 33.59 -9.95 19.73
C ALA A 247 32.06 -9.79 19.70
N MET A 248 31.32 -10.90 19.68
CA MET A 248 29.84 -10.88 19.73
C MET A 248 29.32 -10.52 21.12
N GLU A 249 29.97 -11.01 22.19
CA GLU A 249 29.62 -10.65 23.57
C GLU A 249 29.78 -9.13 23.83
N GLN A 250 30.83 -8.52 23.27
CA GLN A 250 31.09 -7.08 23.44
C GLN A 250 30.14 -6.18 22.63
N LEU A 251 29.74 -6.60 21.42
CA LEU A 251 28.74 -5.87 20.61
C LEU A 251 27.37 -5.82 21.31
N VAL A 252 26.99 -6.90 22.00
CA VAL A 252 25.71 -7.01 22.71
C VAL A 252 25.69 -6.14 23.97
N ASP A 253 26.81 -6.04 24.70
CA ASP A 253 26.90 -5.20 25.90
C ASP A 253 26.86 -3.69 25.54
N ASP A 254 27.47 -3.28 24.42
CA ASP A 254 27.42 -1.88 23.93
C ASP A 254 26.01 -1.49 23.42
N LEU A 255 25.29 -2.44 22.80
CA LEU A 255 23.91 -2.25 22.35
C LEU A 255 22.95 -2.05 23.54
N LYS A 256 23.10 -2.86 24.59
CA LYS A 256 22.26 -2.76 25.82
C LYS A 256 22.46 -1.45 26.57
N LYS A 257 23.68 -0.90 26.58
CA LYS A 257 23.96 0.38 27.22
C LYS A 257 23.31 1.56 26.48
N SER A 258 23.33 1.52 25.14
CA SER A 258 22.71 2.56 24.30
C SER A 258 21.18 2.59 24.39
N VAL A 259 20.55 1.43 24.63
CA VAL A 259 19.10 1.30 24.83
C VAL A 259 18.67 1.82 26.20
N SER A 260 19.41 1.49 27.26
CA SER A 260 19.13 1.99 28.62
C SER A 260 19.25 3.51 28.73
N ASP A 261 20.16 4.14 27.99
CA ASP A 261 20.34 5.59 27.96
C ASP A 261 19.20 6.29 27.17
N LEU A 262 18.59 5.59 26.19
CA LEU A 262 17.45 6.08 25.40
C LEU A 262 16.13 5.97 26.17
N GLU A 263 15.90 4.87 26.89
CA GLU A 263 14.69 4.65 27.72
C GLU A 263 14.59 5.65 28.89
N ALA A 264 15.72 6.02 29.49
CA ALA A 264 15.76 7.02 30.56
C ALA A 264 15.38 8.43 30.08
N GLU A 265 15.74 8.78 28.84
CA GLU A 265 15.39 10.08 28.24
C GLU A 265 13.94 10.09 27.73
N LEU A 266 13.43 8.95 27.24
CA LEU A 266 12.03 8.79 26.83
C LEU A 266 11.06 8.89 28.02
N ALA A 267 11.38 8.27 29.16
CA ALA A 267 10.57 8.35 30.38
C ALA A 267 10.49 9.79 30.92
N ARG A 268 11.60 10.53 30.85
CA ARG A 268 11.63 11.95 31.23
C ARG A 268 10.77 12.83 30.31
N LEU A 269 10.75 12.54 29.01
CA LEU A 269 9.92 13.25 28.03
C LEU A 269 8.44 12.91 28.15
N ILE A 270 8.08 11.66 28.50
CA ILE A 270 6.70 11.22 28.69
C ILE A 270 6.05 11.85 29.94
N ASP A 271 6.79 11.94 31.06
CA ASP A 271 6.29 12.59 32.28
C ASP A 271 6.06 14.10 32.10
N GLU A 272 6.92 14.76 31.30
CA GLU A 272 6.82 16.20 31.04
C GLU A 272 5.74 16.53 29.98
N PHE A 273 5.41 15.58 29.09
CA PHE A 273 4.34 15.68 28.09
C PHE A 273 2.95 15.34 28.66
N GLY A 274 2.86 14.37 29.59
CA GLY A 274 1.61 14.01 30.27
C GLY A 274 1.02 15.17 31.07
N ALA A 275 1.86 15.93 31.79
CA ALA A 275 1.41 17.08 32.57
C ALA A 275 0.88 18.25 31.72
N GLN A 276 1.28 18.36 30.45
CA GLN A 276 0.80 19.39 29.52
C GLN A 276 -0.45 18.94 28.74
N ALA A 277 -0.58 17.63 28.46
CA ALA A 277 -1.76 17.04 27.84
C ALA A 277 -2.99 17.11 28.77
N ASP A 278 -2.82 16.87 30.07
CA ASP A 278 -3.92 16.91 31.05
C ASP A 278 -4.55 18.32 31.17
N GLN A 279 -3.76 19.39 31.06
CA GLN A 279 -4.28 20.76 31.12
C GLN A 279 -5.08 21.17 29.86
N VAL A 280 -4.80 20.57 28.70
CA VAL A 280 -5.49 20.88 27.44
C VAL A 280 -6.70 19.96 27.24
N ALA A 281 -6.60 18.70 27.67
CA ALA A 281 -7.73 17.76 27.73
C ALA A 281 -8.86 18.33 28.61
N ASP A 282 -8.53 18.93 29.77
CA ASP A 282 -9.51 19.57 30.64
C ASP A 282 -10.25 20.74 29.99
N LEU A 283 -9.62 21.47 29.06
CA LEU A 283 -10.22 22.62 28.38
C LEU A 283 -11.14 22.20 27.21
N ALA A 284 -10.81 21.11 26.51
CA ALA A 284 -11.59 20.58 25.39
C ALA A 284 -12.79 19.72 25.83
N THR A 285 -12.75 19.20 27.05
CA THR A 285 -13.76 18.28 27.60
C THR A 285 -14.71 18.94 28.61
N GLN A 286 -14.44 20.20 28.96
CA GLN A 286 -15.16 20.93 30.00
C GLN A 286 -16.67 21.03 29.74
N ASP A 287 -17.06 21.28 28.49
CA ASP A 287 -18.46 21.40 28.08
C ASP A 287 -19.16 20.03 28.09
N ALA A 288 -18.48 18.98 27.63
CA ALA A 288 -19.03 17.63 27.58
C ALA A 288 -19.19 17.01 29.00
N ARG A 289 -18.22 17.25 29.89
CA ARG A 289 -18.31 16.89 31.32
C ARG A 289 -19.39 17.69 32.06
N ALA A 290 -19.62 18.96 31.69
CA ALA A 290 -20.71 19.78 32.23
C ALA A 290 -22.11 19.28 31.83
N GLU A 291 -22.22 18.62 30.67
CA GLU A 291 -23.42 17.94 30.19
C GLU A 291 -23.56 16.49 30.72
N GLY A 292 -22.61 16.04 31.55
CA GLY A 292 -22.65 14.73 32.21
C GLY A 292 -22.03 13.58 31.42
N TRP A 293 -21.29 13.88 30.34
CA TRP A 293 -20.58 12.90 29.53
C TRP A 293 -19.09 12.90 29.88
N ASP A 294 -18.51 11.73 30.16
CA ASP A 294 -17.10 11.58 30.55
C ASP A 294 -16.24 11.14 29.36
N PRO A 295 -15.39 12.04 28.81
CA PRO A 295 -14.55 11.74 27.67
C PRO A 295 -13.41 10.77 27.95
N ASP A 296 -13.13 10.44 29.21
CA ASP A 296 -12.11 9.47 29.59
C ASP A 296 -12.71 8.08 29.88
N ASP A 297 -14.04 7.97 29.88
CA ASP A 297 -14.73 6.69 29.94
C ASP A 297 -14.69 6.00 28.57
N THR A 298 -13.70 5.12 28.36
CA THR A 298 -13.60 4.30 27.15
C THR A 298 -14.86 3.49 26.82
N GLY A 299 -15.72 3.19 27.81
CA GLY A 299 -17.02 2.54 27.61
C GLY A 299 -18.06 3.45 26.98
N ALA A 300 -17.92 4.78 27.09
CA ALA A 300 -18.77 5.77 26.45
C ALA A 300 -18.50 5.91 24.93
N TYR A 301 -17.38 5.35 24.46
CA TYR A 301 -16.96 5.35 23.04
C TYR A 301 -16.96 3.95 22.42
N ALA A 302 -17.30 2.92 23.18
CA ALA A 302 -17.49 1.60 22.63
C ALA A 302 -18.64 1.67 21.61
N LEU A 303 -18.31 1.52 20.32
CA LEU A 303 -19.22 0.89 19.39
C LEU A 303 -19.49 -0.48 20.04
N GLY A 304 -20.68 -0.65 20.63
CA GLY A 304 -20.96 -1.69 21.62
C GLY A 304 -20.46 -3.08 21.20
N GLU A 305 -20.31 -3.99 22.16
CA GLU A 305 -19.94 -5.39 21.89
C GLU A 305 -20.72 -5.92 20.68
N SER A 306 -20.01 -6.06 19.56
CA SER A 306 -20.54 -6.67 18.36
C SER A 306 -20.64 -8.17 18.65
N GLU A 307 -21.75 -8.59 19.24
CA GLU A 307 -22.22 -9.97 19.22
C GLU A 307 -22.73 -10.28 17.80
N VAL A 308 -21.87 -10.16 16.78
CA VAL A 308 -22.17 -10.73 15.47
C VAL A 308 -22.14 -12.25 15.66
N PRO A 309 -23.25 -12.97 15.43
CA PRO A 309 -23.26 -14.41 15.55
C PRO A 309 -22.23 -14.99 14.58
N TRP A 310 -21.27 -15.77 15.07
CA TRP A 310 -20.30 -16.45 14.22
C TRP A 310 -21.07 -17.36 13.26
N VAL A 311 -21.11 -17.02 11.97
CA VAL A 311 -21.73 -17.88 10.97
C VAL A 311 -20.83 -19.10 10.81
N GLU A 312 -21.30 -20.26 11.28
CA GLU A 312 -20.53 -21.49 11.23
C GLU A 312 -20.12 -21.81 9.78
N VAL A 313 -18.80 -21.80 9.55
CA VAL A 313 -18.22 -22.23 8.27
C VAL A 313 -18.43 -23.73 8.13
N PRO A 314 -18.98 -24.21 7.00
CA PRO A 314 -19.10 -25.64 6.77
C PRO A 314 -17.73 -26.32 6.84
N ASP A 315 -17.57 -27.30 7.73
CA ASP A 315 -16.37 -28.13 7.74
C ASP A 315 -16.41 -29.08 6.54
N ILE A 316 -15.71 -28.68 5.49
CA ILE A 316 -15.61 -29.41 4.24
C ILE A 316 -14.22 -30.02 4.05
N ALA A 317 -13.26 -29.80 4.96
CA ALA A 317 -11.85 -30.08 4.74
C ALA A 317 -11.48 -31.56 5.00
N GLU A 318 -12.18 -32.25 5.89
CA GLU A 318 -11.80 -33.60 6.37
C GLU A 318 -12.83 -34.72 6.12
N VAL A 319 -13.98 -34.43 5.48
CA VAL A 319 -15.09 -35.39 5.39
C VAL A 319 -15.30 -35.92 3.96
N GLU A 320 -15.04 -37.21 3.75
CA GLU A 320 -15.44 -37.93 2.53
C GLU A 320 -16.97 -37.94 2.43
N GLY A 321 -17.54 -37.31 1.39
CA GLY A 321 -18.99 -37.11 1.25
C GLY A 321 -19.57 -35.85 1.90
N ALA A 322 -18.77 -34.80 2.12
CA ALA A 322 -19.22 -33.51 2.69
C ALA A 322 -20.37 -32.83 1.93
N PHE A 323 -20.57 -33.17 0.65
CA PHE A 323 -21.66 -32.69 -0.20
C PHE A 323 -22.56 -33.86 -0.64
N GLU A 324 -23.86 -33.75 -0.34
CA GLU A 324 -24.91 -34.63 -0.86
C GLU A 324 -25.94 -33.76 -1.61
N GLU A 325 -26.44 -34.22 -2.77
CA GLU A 325 -27.37 -33.45 -3.62
C GLU A 325 -28.70 -33.07 -2.90
N GLY A 326 -29.04 -33.77 -1.81
CA GLY A 326 -30.19 -33.45 -0.94
C GLY A 326 -29.85 -32.62 0.31
N ARG A 327 -28.57 -32.32 0.56
CA ARG A 327 -28.09 -31.59 1.74
C ARG A 327 -26.87 -30.73 1.36
N ASP A 328 -27.15 -29.63 0.66
CA ASP A 328 -26.16 -28.67 0.19
C ASP A 328 -25.65 -27.77 1.34
N PRO A 329 -24.42 -27.98 1.86
CA PRO A 329 -23.86 -27.17 2.92
C PRO A 329 -23.55 -25.73 2.49
N TYR A 330 -23.32 -25.48 1.20
CA TYR A 330 -23.05 -24.14 0.67
C TYR A 330 -24.32 -23.32 0.58
N ALA A 331 -25.42 -23.93 0.17
CA ALA A 331 -26.73 -23.27 0.21
C ALA A 331 -27.14 -22.93 1.64
N ALA A 332 -26.94 -23.84 2.61
CA ALA A 332 -27.23 -23.58 4.02
C ALA A 332 -26.35 -22.45 4.59
N TYR A 333 -25.06 -22.44 4.26
CA TYR A 333 -24.16 -21.34 4.63
C TYR A 333 -24.60 -20.01 4.00
N ALA A 334 -24.95 -20.02 2.71
CA ALA A 334 -25.46 -18.82 2.05
C ALA A 334 -26.77 -18.32 2.65
N ASP A 335 -27.68 -19.20 3.03
CA ASP A 335 -28.92 -18.82 3.70
C ASP A 335 -28.63 -18.18 5.07
N ALA A 336 -27.64 -18.67 5.82
CA ALA A 336 -27.24 -18.08 7.09
C ALA A 336 -26.58 -16.69 6.91
N VAL A 337 -25.69 -16.55 5.93
CA VAL A 337 -25.07 -15.25 5.60
C VAL A 337 -26.14 -14.25 5.12
N LEU A 338 -27.03 -14.67 4.23
CA LEU A 338 -28.12 -13.82 3.74
C LEU A 338 -29.06 -13.41 4.88
N ALA A 339 -29.40 -14.33 5.80
CA ALA A 339 -30.22 -14.00 6.96
C ALA A 339 -29.56 -12.97 7.88
N ALA A 340 -28.24 -13.05 8.09
CA ALA A 340 -27.48 -12.06 8.83
C ALA A 340 -27.50 -10.69 8.12
N LEU A 341 -27.21 -10.66 6.82
CA LEU A 341 -27.23 -9.42 6.03
C LEU A 341 -28.63 -8.81 5.90
N GLU A 342 -29.68 -9.62 5.81
CA GLU A 342 -31.07 -9.16 5.77
C GLU A 342 -31.52 -8.53 7.11
N ALA A 343 -31.01 -9.02 8.24
CA ALA A 343 -31.30 -8.44 9.56
C ALA A 343 -30.78 -7.00 9.69
N ASP A 344 -29.72 -6.66 8.94
CA ASP A 344 -29.10 -5.33 8.93
C ASP A 344 -29.81 -4.34 8.00
N VAL A 345 -30.83 -4.79 7.25
CA VAL A 345 -31.53 -4.02 6.22
C VAL A 345 -32.99 -3.77 6.62
N SER A 346 -33.44 -2.51 6.46
CA SER A 346 -34.86 -2.16 6.57
C SER A 346 -35.33 -1.54 5.25
N GLY A 347 -36.09 -2.30 4.47
CA GLY A 347 -36.53 -1.88 3.13
C GLY A 347 -35.38 -1.99 2.12
N ARG A 348 -34.99 -0.87 1.49
CA ARG A 348 -33.83 -0.78 0.57
C ARG A 348 -32.65 -0.02 1.17
N VAL A 349 -32.59 0.07 2.50
CA VAL A 349 -31.56 0.85 3.21
C VAL A 349 -30.92 -0.03 4.27
N VAL A 350 -29.59 -0.05 4.31
CA VAL A 350 -28.80 -0.72 5.35
C VAL A 350 -28.87 0.14 6.62
N VAL A 351 -29.58 -0.35 7.63
CA VAL A 351 -29.79 0.38 8.90
C VAL A 351 -28.66 0.11 9.90
N LEU A 352 -28.07 -1.09 9.87
CA LEU A 352 -26.92 -1.50 10.68
C LEU A 352 -25.67 -1.64 9.80
N ARG A 353 -25.11 -0.50 9.35
CA ARG A 353 -23.99 -0.50 8.40
C ARG A 353 -22.71 -1.16 8.93
N ALA A 354 -22.43 -1.04 10.24
CA ALA A 354 -21.26 -1.67 10.86
C ALA A 354 -21.36 -3.20 10.79
N ASP A 355 -22.49 -3.74 11.24
CA ASP A 355 -22.77 -5.18 11.26
C ASP A 355 -22.82 -5.74 9.83
N PHE A 356 -23.42 -5.00 8.89
CA PHE A 356 -23.45 -5.38 7.48
C PHE A 356 -22.04 -5.52 6.89
N VAL A 357 -21.15 -4.55 7.12
CA VAL A 357 -19.77 -4.61 6.62
C VAL A 357 -19.00 -5.75 7.29
N ALA A 358 -19.17 -5.95 8.59
CA ALA A 358 -18.55 -7.06 9.32
C ALA A 358 -18.99 -8.42 8.77
N ASN A 359 -20.29 -8.60 8.53
CA ASN A 359 -20.86 -9.80 7.92
C ASN A 359 -20.33 -10.04 6.49
N VAL A 360 -20.21 -8.99 5.67
CA VAL A 360 -19.62 -9.09 4.32
C VAL A 360 -18.14 -9.50 4.37
N ARG A 361 -17.33 -8.91 5.26
CA ARG A 361 -15.92 -9.30 5.43
C ARG A 361 -15.76 -10.73 5.89
N ALA A 362 -16.48 -11.11 6.95
CA ALA A 362 -16.46 -12.47 7.46
C ALA A 362 -16.87 -13.48 6.37
N TRP A 363 -17.89 -13.17 5.58
CA TRP A 363 -18.28 -14.01 4.44
C TRP A 363 -17.15 -14.15 3.41
N ARG A 364 -16.44 -13.07 3.05
CA ARG A 364 -15.35 -13.15 2.06
C ARG A 364 -14.14 -13.92 2.56
N ASP A 365 -13.74 -13.71 3.80
CA ASP A 365 -12.63 -14.45 4.41
C ASP A 365 -12.95 -15.95 4.46
N ASN A 366 -14.18 -16.29 4.89
CA ASN A 366 -14.67 -17.66 4.90
C ASN A 366 -14.78 -18.25 3.49
N SER A 367 -15.19 -17.45 2.50
CA SER A 367 -15.30 -17.88 1.11
C SER A 367 -13.94 -18.19 0.49
N ALA A 368 -12.92 -17.37 0.80
CA ALA A 368 -11.55 -17.64 0.38
C ALA A 368 -11.01 -18.92 1.05
N ALA A 369 -11.29 -19.14 2.34
CA ALA A 369 -10.93 -20.37 3.03
C ALA A 369 -11.64 -21.60 2.44
N LEU A 370 -12.94 -21.50 2.13
CA LEU A 370 -13.71 -22.57 1.47
C LEU A 370 -13.21 -22.84 0.05
N GLU A 371 -12.82 -21.81 -0.70
CA GLU A 371 -12.23 -21.96 -2.04
C GLU A 371 -10.89 -22.70 -1.98
N ILE A 372 -10.02 -22.35 -1.02
CA ILE A 372 -8.77 -23.07 -0.78
C ILE A 372 -9.06 -24.53 -0.39
N ALA A 373 -9.98 -24.77 0.53
CA ALA A 373 -10.36 -26.11 0.97
C ALA A 373 -10.96 -26.96 -0.16
N LEU A 374 -11.77 -26.37 -1.05
CA LEU A 374 -12.28 -27.02 -2.25
C LEU A 374 -11.16 -27.33 -3.25
N ARG A 375 -10.24 -26.39 -3.46
CA ARG A 375 -9.10 -26.55 -4.37
C ARG A 375 -8.13 -27.65 -3.91
N ASP A 376 -7.91 -27.75 -2.61
CA ASP A 376 -6.96 -28.71 -2.03
C ASP A 376 -7.54 -30.12 -1.88
N ARG A 377 -8.86 -30.28 -2.05
CA ARG A 377 -9.54 -31.58 -2.03
C ARG A 377 -9.51 -32.27 -3.38
N MET A 378 -8.89 -33.46 -3.40
CA MET A 378 -9.01 -34.38 -4.54
C MET A 378 -10.44 -34.94 -4.62
N GLY A 379 -11.12 -34.75 -5.75
CA GLY A 379 -12.41 -35.39 -6.03
C GLY A 379 -13.66 -34.54 -5.77
N VAL A 380 -13.55 -33.21 -5.71
CA VAL A 380 -14.71 -32.31 -5.70
C VAL A 380 -15.56 -32.53 -6.95
N SER A 381 -16.86 -32.78 -6.77
CA SER A 381 -17.77 -33.01 -7.89
C SER A 381 -18.15 -31.69 -8.58
N LEU A 382 -18.54 -31.76 -9.86
CA LEU A 382 -19.07 -30.58 -10.57
C LEU A 382 -20.34 -30.03 -9.89
N ALA A 383 -21.16 -30.90 -9.29
CA ALA A 383 -22.33 -30.51 -8.52
C ALA A 383 -21.96 -29.71 -7.26
N GLU A 384 -20.93 -30.16 -6.52
CA GLU A 384 -20.39 -29.47 -5.33
C GLU A 384 -19.79 -28.10 -5.71
N THR A 385 -19.06 -28.04 -6.83
CA THR A 385 -18.50 -26.78 -7.36
C THR A 385 -19.59 -25.80 -7.76
N ASN A 386 -20.63 -26.27 -8.45
CA ASN A 386 -21.77 -25.44 -8.85
C ASN A 386 -22.59 -24.98 -7.63
N ALA A 387 -22.75 -25.82 -6.62
CA ALA A 387 -23.41 -25.46 -5.37
C ALA A 387 -22.64 -24.34 -4.64
N PHE A 388 -21.32 -24.47 -4.52
CA PHE A 388 -20.46 -23.42 -3.98
C PHE A 388 -20.56 -22.11 -4.78
N LEU A 389 -20.43 -22.16 -6.11
CA LEU A 389 -20.52 -20.97 -6.96
C LEU A 389 -21.91 -20.32 -6.93
N ASN A 390 -22.98 -21.12 -6.87
CA ASN A 390 -24.35 -20.61 -6.73
C ASN A 390 -24.55 -19.92 -5.37
N ALA A 391 -24.02 -20.50 -4.28
CA ALA A 391 -24.01 -19.87 -2.96
C ALA A 391 -23.26 -18.52 -2.98
N GLN A 392 -22.06 -18.48 -3.57
CA GLN A 392 -21.29 -17.24 -3.74
C GLN A 392 -22.04 -16.18 -4.55
N ASN A 393 -22.66 -16.58 -5.67
CA ASN A 393 -23.42 -15.69 -6.54
C ASN A 393 -24.67 -15.12 -5.86
N ARG A 394 -25.36 -15.91 -5.03
CA ARG A 394 -26.52 -15.47 -4.25
C ARG A 394 -26.13 -14.36 -3.27
N ILE A 395 -25.09 -14.59 -2.46
CA ILE A 395 -24.62 -13.62 -1.47
C ILE A 395 -24.07 -12.38 -2.18
N THR A 396 -23.22 -12.55 -3.22
CA THR A 396 -22.69 -11.44 -4.03
C THR A 396 -23.81 -10.61 -4.66
N GLY A 397 -24.83 -11.27 -5.20
CA GLY A 397 -26.00 -10.60 -5.80
C GLY A 397 -26.83 -9.82 -4.79
N PHE A 398 -26.84 -10.24 -3.52
CA PHE A 398 -27.45 -9.47 -2.43
C PHE A 398 -26.58 -8.27 -2.03
N VAL A 399 -25.29 -8.49 -1.78
CA VAL A 399 -24.33 -7.43 -1.38
C VAL A 399 -24.27 -6.31 -2.42
N ARG A 400 -24.24 -6.65 -3.72
CA ARG A 400 -24.21 -5.68 -4.84
C ARG A 400 -25.43 -4.77 -4.94
N GLN A 401 -26.50 -5.04 -4.21
CA GLN A 401 -27.64 -4.12 -4.12
C GLN A 401 -27.35 -2.94 -3.21
N PHE A 402 -26.35 -3.06 -2.34
CA PHE A 402 -26.05 -2.09 -1.28
C PHE A 402 -24.61 -1.59 -1.32
N MET A 403 -23.66 -2.37 -1.84
CA MET A 403 -22.24 -2.03 -1.90
C MET A 403 -21.65 -2.25 -3.28
N ASP A 404 -20.68 -1.40 -3.65
CA ASP A 404 -19.88 -1.57 -4.85
C ASP A 404 -18.85 -2.71 -4.70
N ALA A 405 -18.14 -3.01 -5.79
CA ALA A 405 -17.12 -4.07 -5.80
C ALA A 405 -15.91 -3.78 -4.87
N SER A 406 -15.77 -2.53 -4.41
CA SER A 406 -14.73 -2.08 -3.49
C SER A 406 -15.30 -1.84 -2.10
N ASP A 407 -16.42 -2.46 -1.70
CA ASP A 407 -16.99 -2.35 -0.35
C ASP A 407 -17.32 -0.94 0.12
N TRP A 408 -17.66 -0.05 -0.81
CA TRP A 408 -18.33 1.19 -0.45
C TRP A 408 -19.81 1.04 -0.64
N PHE A 409 -20.60 1.55 0.31
CA PHE A 409 -22.04 1.60 0.11
C PHE A 409 -22.40 2.41 -1.14
N GLU A 410 -23.37 1.93 -1.92
CA GLU A 410 -23.87 2.61 -3.13
C GLU A 410 -24.48 3.97 -2.81
N ASP A 411 -25.07 4.10 -1.62
CA ASP A 411 -25.59 5.35 -1.07
C ASP A 411 -24.55 6.09 -0.19
N SER A 412 -23.27 5.74 -0.30
CA SER A 412 -22.21 6.40 0.45
C SER A 412 -22.09 7.88 0.04
N PRO A 413 -22.18 8.82 0.99
CA PRO A 413 -21.95 10.23 0.72
C PRO A 413 -20.46 10.56 0.57
N VAL A 414 -19.57 9.58 0.75
CA VAL A 414 -18.12 9.75 0.66
C VAL A 414 -17.72 10.04 -0.80
N PRO A 415 -16.98 11.14 -1.05
CA PRO A 415 -16.52 11.51 -2.39
C PRO A 415 -15.77 10.38 -3.09
N ALA A 416 -16.02 10.19 -4.38
CA ALA A 416 -15.46 9.08 -5.15
C ALA A 416 -13.92 9.10 -5.19
N ASP A 417 -13.32 10.29 -5.23
CA ASP A 417 -11.87 10.43 -5.20
C ASP A 417 -11.27 10.07 -3.82
N LEU A 418 -11.97 10.37 -2.71
CA LEU A 418 -11.57 9.92 -1.37
C LEU A 418 -11.59 8.39 -1.28
N ARG A 419 -12.64 7.76 -1.80
CA ARG A 419 -12.75 6.29 -1.86
C ARG A 419 -11.56 5.67 -2.60
N VAL A 420 -11.25 6.21 -3.78
CA VAL A 420 -10.13 5.75 -4.61
C VAL A 420 -8.80 5.90 -3.88
N VAL A 421 -8.51 7.02 -3.21
CA VAL A 421 -7.20 7.17 -2.53
C VAL A 421 -7.08 6.24 -1.32
N VAL A 422 -8.17 5.98 -0.59
CA VAL A 422 -8.17 5.01 0.52
C VAL A 422 -7.83 3.61 0.00
N ASP A 423 -8.51 3.13 -1.05
CA ASP A 423 -8.31 1.77 -1.56
C ASP A 423 -7.01 1.58 -2.34
N THR A 424 -6.57 2.60 -3.11
CA THR A 424 -5.46 2.43 -4.07
C THR A 424 -4.12 2.98 -3.59
N VAL A 425 -4.14 3.93 -2.65
CA VAL A 425 -2.90 4.57 -2.16
C VAL A 425 -2.62 4.16 -0.72
N LEU A 426 -3.62 4.27 0.16
CA LEU A 426 -3.44 4.03 1.60
C LEU A 426 -3.48 2.53 1.94
N LYS A 427 -4.43 1.76 1.41
CA LYS A 427 -4.55 0.32 1.70
C LYS A 427 -3.29 -0.48 1.39
N PRO A 428 -2.60 -0.34 0.25
CA PRO A 428 -1.37 -1.07 -0.01
C PRO A 428 -0.20 -0.74 0.94
N ARG A 429 -0.30 0.36 1.70
CA ARG A 429 0.78 0.89 2.56
C ARG A 429 0.51 0.69 4.04
N PHE A 430 -0.75 0.78 4.45
CA PHE A 430 -1.17 0.78 5.86
C PHE A 430 -2.25 -0.26 6.18
N ASP A 431 -2.66 -1.05 5.18
CA ASP A 431 -3.63 -2.15 5.22
C ASP A 431 -4.72 -2.02 6.30
N ALA A 432 -4.52 -2.61 7.49
CA ALA A 432 -5.46 -2.58 8.60
C ALA A 432 -5.95 -1.16 8.98
N LEU A 433 -5.07 -0.16 8.98
CA LEU A 433 -5.47 1.23 9.29
C LEU A 433 -6.32 1.83 8.17
N ALA A 434 -6.04 1.49 6.91
CA ALA A 434 -6.86 1.96 5.79
C ALA A 434 -8.26 1.32 5.81
N ASP A 435 -8.36 0.04 6.20
CA ASP A 435 -9.64 -0.65 6.38
C ASP A 435 -10.45 -0.05 7.53
N GLN A 436 -9.82 0.33 8.64
CA GLN A 436 -10.49 1.06 9.74
C GLN A 436 -10.98 2.45 9.30
N MET A 437 -10.17 3.17 8.51
CA MET A 437 -10.58 4.46 7.94
C MET A 437 -11.80 4.29 7.04
N LYS A 438 -11.78 3.28 6.17
CA LYS A 438 -12.88 2.94 5.27
C LYS A 438 -14.16 2.59 6.03
N ASP A 439 -14.07 1.77 7.07
CA ASP A 439 -15.23 1.43 7.90
C ASP A 439 -15.85 2.68 8.52
N SER A 440 -15.01 3.51 9.12
CA SER A 440 -15.44 4.78 9.73
C SER A 440 -16.13 5.69 8.70
N LEU A 441 -15.58 5.79 7.48
CA LEU A 441 -16.16 6.56 6.39
C LEU A 441 -17.48 5.94 5.87
N ASN A 442 -17.59 4.61 5.83
CA ASN A 442 -18.81 3.90 5.41
C ASN A 442 -19.98 4.09 6.38
N LEU A 443 -19.72 4.32 7.66
CA LEU A 443 -20.76 4.66 8.65
C LEU A 443 -21.35 6.05 8.44
N TRP A 444 -20.69 6.91 7.66
CA TRP A 444 -21.12 8.28 7.46
C TRP A 444 -22.37 8.38 6.56
N ARG A 445 -23.37 9.14 7.01
CA ARG A 445 -24.67 9.31 6.33
C ARG A 445 -24.87 10.66 5.64
N GLY A 446 -23.91 11.58 5.74
CA GLY A 446 -23.96 12.88 5.03
C GLY A 446 -24.92 13.91 5.63
N ASP A 447 -25.61 13.59 6.73
CA ASP A 447 -26.56 14.50 7.38
C ASP A 447 -25.80 15.62 8.13
N GLY A 448 -25.76 16.82 7.54
CA GLY A 448 -25.34 18.05 8.20
C GLY A 448 -23.89 18.50 7.96
N LEU A 449 -23.07 17.71 7.25
CA LEU A 449 -21.68 18.05 6.93
C LEU A 449 -21.39 17.69 5.47
N ASP A 450 -20.67 18.55 4.75
CA ASP A 450 -20.18 18.26 3.40
C ASP A 450 -18.69 17.87 3.51
N LEU A 451 -18.39 16.57 3.37
CA LEU A 451 -17.03 16.01 3.53
C LEU A 451 -16.02 16.75 2.66
N GLU A 452 -16.37 17.10 1.42
CA GLU A 452 -15.47 17.81 0.50
C GLU A 452 -15.03 19.18 1.04
N LYS A 453 -15.87 19.79 1.89
CA LYS A 453 -15.58 21.08 2.52
C LYS A 453 -14.83 20.95 3.84
N THR A 454 -14.67 19.74 4.37
CA THR A 454 -14.00 19.51 5.65
C THR A 454 -12.49 19.66 5.55
N GLN A 455 -11.88 19.99 6.69
CA GLN A 455 -10.43 19.95 6.87
C GLN A 455 -9.88 18.52 6.81
N LEU A 456 -10.66 17.55 7.30
CA LEU A 456 -10.27 16.15 7.32
C LEU A 456 -10.07 15.59 5.92
N TYR A 457 -11.01 15.81 5.00
CA TYR A 457 -10.89 15.37 3.60
C TYR A 457 -9.65 15.95 2.93
N GLN A 458 -9.42 17.26 3.04
CA GLN A 458 -8.22 17.91 2.50
C GLN A 458 -6.92 17.30 3.08
N THR A 459 -6.92 16.97 4.38
CA THR A 459 -5.76 16.40 5.06
C THR A 459 -5.53 14.94 4.62
N ILE A 460 -6.57 14.12 4.49
CA ILE A 460 -6.46 12.74 3.98
C ILE A 460 -5.95 12.75 2.54
N SER A 461 -6.49 13.60 1.67
CA SER A 461 -6.06 13.70 0.27
C SER A 461 -4.61 14.19 0.14
N ALA A 462 -4.19 15.14 0.97
CA ALA A 462 -2.80 15.56 1.03
C ALA A 462 -1.89 14.44 1.54
N PHE A 463 -2.29 13.73 2.59
CA PHE A 463 -1.52 12.62 3.16
C PHE A 463 -1.36 11.49 2.14
N ALA A 464 -2.44 11.06 1.49
CA ALA A 464 -2.39 10.07 0.42
C ALA A 464 -1.47 10.53 -0.73
N GLY A 465 -1.57 11.80 -1.13
CA GLY A 465 -0.66 12.41 -2.10
C GLY A 465 0.82 12.26 -1.71
N ALA A 466 1.17 12.61 -0.47
CA ALA A 466 2.53 12.45 0.03
C ALA A 466 2.96 10.97 0.04
N MET A 467 2.12 10.08 0.55
CA MET A 467 2.41 8.64 0.68
C MET A 467 2.60 7.95 -0.67
N SER A 468 1.98 8.44 -1.74
CA SER A 468 2.19 7.92 -3.09
C SER A 468 3.65 7.98 -3.55
N THR A 469 4.48 8.85 -2.95
CA THR A 469 5.91 9.03 -3.27
C THR A 469 6.86 8.29 -2.33
N VAL A 470 6.35 7.82 -1.19
CA VAL A 470 7.14 7.12 -0.17
C VAL A 470 7.24 5.65 -0.57
N GLY A 471 8.47 5.17 -0.77
CA GLY A 471 8.79 3.77 -1.03
C GLY A 471 9.15 3.05 0.27
N GLU A 472 10.42 3.10 0.66
CA GLU A 472 10.90 2.58 1.95
C GLU A 472 10.70 3.62 3.07
N GLY A 473 10.40 3.17 4.30
CA GLY A 473 10.22 4.05 5.47
C GLY A 473 8.81 4.60 5.68
N VAL A 474 7.79 3.99 5.04
CA VAL A 474 6.38 4.39 5.21
C VAL A 474 5.88 4.19 6.65
N GLU A 475 6.49 3.28 7.40
CA GLU A 475 6.15 2.97 8.80
C GLU A 475 6.29 4.19 9.73
N ALA A 476 7.21 5.11 9.42
CA ALA A 476 7.37 6.37 10.16
C ALA A 476 6.12 7.25 10.12
N TYR A 477 5.21 7.02 9.16
CA TYR A 477 3.95 7.73 8.99
C TYR A 477 2.74 6.97 9.57
N ALA A 478 2.93 5.81 10.20
CA ALA A 478 1.84 5.04 10.81
C ALA A 478 1.08 5.86 11.87
N GLY A 479 1.78 6.66 12.68
CA GLY A 479 1.17 7.55 13.68
C GLY A 479 0.31 8.67 13.06
N VAL A 480 0.71 9.17 11.88
CA VAL A 480 -0.11 10.12 11.10
C VAL A 480 -1.37 9.43 10.59
N MET A 481 -1.22 8.25 9.98
CA MET A 481 -2.35 7.46 9.49
C MET A 481 -3.34 7.15 10.62
N GLN A 482 -2.85 6.71 11.78
CA GLN A 482 -3.69 6.42 12.95
C GLN A 482 -4.46 7.66 13.44
N THR A 483 -3.81 8.83 13.42
CA THR A 483 -4.47 10.10 13.77
C THR A 483 -5.62 10.41 12.79
N LEU A 484 -5.42 10.17 11.49
CA LEU A 484 -6.45 10.36 10.47
C LEU A 484 -7.59 9.34 10.62
N VAL A 485 -7.29 8.08 10.94
CA VAL A 485 -8.31 7.05 11.25
C VAL A 485 -9.17 7.50 12.44
N HIS A 486 -8.54 7.92 13.54
CA HIS A 486 -9.24 8.43 14.72
C HIS A 486 -10.07 9.68 14.41
N ALA A 487 -9.64 10.50 13.45
CA ALA A 487 -10.44 11.63 13.01
C ALA A 487 -11.68 11.21 12.21
N THR A 488 -11.59 10.13 11.42
CA THR A 488 -12.74 9.61 10.66
C THR A 488 -13.85 9.04 11.55
N THR A 489 -13.54 8.50 12.74
CA THR A 489 -14.56 8.04 13.69
C THR A 489 -15.33 9.18 14.35
N ARG A 490 -14.79 10.40 14.32
CA ARG A 490 -15.37 11.62 14.95
C ARG A 490 -16.03 12.57 13.94
N LEU A 491 -16.36 12.09 12.74
CA LEU A 491 -17.04 12.85 11.69
C LEU A 491 -18.37 13.42 12.22
N GLY A 492 -18.38 14.72 12.54
CA GLY A 492 -19.53 15.43 13.12
C GLY A 492 -19.21 16.22 14.40
N VAL A 493 -18.17 15.84 15.14
CA VAL A 493 -17.75 16.50 16.40
C VAL A 493 -16.55 17.44 16.19
N GLY A 494 -15.85 17.30 15.06
CA GLY A 494 -14.72 18.15 14.67
C GLY A 494 -13.40 17.38 14.66
N PHE A 495 -12.52 17.72 13.70
CA PHE A 495 -11.17 17.16 13.59
C PHE A 495 -10.21 18.05 14.39
N VAL A 496 -9.54 17.48 15.40
CA VAL A 496 -8.50 18.17 16.19
C VAL A 496 -7.30 17.22 16.32
N PRO A 497 -6.34 17.23 15.38
CA PRO A 497 -5.07 16.54 15.59
C PRO A 497 -4.33 17.27 16.71
N VAL A 498 -4.13 16.60 17.86
CA VAL A 498 -3.77 17.25 19.11
C VAL A 498 -2.35 17.86 19.05
N MET A 499 -1.38 17.18 18.42
CA MET A 499 -0.04 17.69 18.05
C MET A 499 0.65 16.77 17.03
N GLY A 500 1.71 17.25 16.36
CA GLY A 500 2.64 16.43 15.57
C GLY A 500 2.41 16.47 14.05
N PRO A 501 3.07 15.59 13.27
CA PRO A 501 3.11 15.68 11.80
C PRO A 501 1.74 15.69 11.11
N ALA A 502 0.72 15.08 11.72
CA ALA A 502 -0.66 15.12 11.22
C ALA A 502 -1.31 16.51 11.34
N LEU A 503 -1.03 17.21 12.45
CA LEU A 503 -1.46 18.60 12.66
C LEU A 503 -0.73 19.52 11.67
N ASP A 504 0.58 19.34 11.56
CA ASP A 504 1.44 20.09 10.64
C ASP A 504 0.96 20.02 9.18
N LEU A 505 0.61 18.80 8.73
CA LEU A 505 0.01 18.59 7.43
C LEU A 505 -1.36 19.27 7.31
N CYS A 506 -2.22 19.14 8.32
CA CYS A 506 -3.54 19.77 8.27
C CYS A 506 -3.44 21.30 8.19
N GLU A 507 -2.66 21.93 9.06
CA GLU A 507 -2.53 23.39 9.11
C GLU A 507 -2.01 23.95 7.78
N ALA A 508 -1.00 23.29 7.20
CA ALA A 508 -0.48 23.64 5.90
C ALA A 508 -1.55 23.62 4.81
N VAL A 509 -2.32 22.53 4.75
CA VAL A 509 -3.29 22.29 3.68
C VAL A 509 -4.55 23.15 3.90
N THR A 510 -5.05 23.23 5.12
CA THR A 510 -6.34 23.85 5.42
C THR A 510 -6.25 25.34 5.74
N GLY A 511 -5.09 25.82 6.21
CA GLY A 511 -4.88 27.20 6.62
C GLY A 511 -5.49 27.56 7.97
N LYS A 512 -5.81 26.57 8.81
CA LYS A 512 -6.47 26.78 10.09
C LYS A 512 -5.61 26.29 11.23
N ALA A 513 -5.30 27.17 12.18
CA ALA A 513 -4.57 26.82 13.39
C ALA A 513 -5.28 25.68 14.14
N PHE A 514 -4.52 24.70 14.60
CA PHE A 514 -5.02 23.48 15.25
C PHE A 514 -6.00 22.67 14.39
N CYS A 515 -6.07 22.96 13.09
CA CYS A 515 -7.03 22.35 12.18
C CYS A 515 -8.51 22.56 12.56
N LEU A 516 -8.82 23.56 13.40
CA LEU A 516 -10.17 23.79 13.90
C LEU A 516 -11.03 24.58 12.90
N PRO A 517 -12.31 24.26 12.67
CA PRO A 517 -13.20 25.07 11.82
C PRO A 517 -13.29 26.53 12.29
N SER A 518 -13.32 26.73 13.61
CA SER A 518 -13.30 28.02 14.30
C SER A 518 -11.90 28.57 14.57
N GLY A 519 -10.85 27.85 14.15
CA GLY A 519 -9.45 28.23 14.35
C GLY A 519 -9.06 29.51 13.61
N GLN A 520 -8.02 30.18 14.12
CA GLN A 520 -7.42 31.34 13.46
C GLN A 520 -6.94 30.95 12.05
N GLU A 521 -7.18 31.84 11.09
CA GLU A 521 -6.60 31.72 9.74
C GLU A 521 -5.09 31.94 9.83
N LEU A 522 -4.34 30.97 9.32
CA LEU A 522 -2.88 31.02 9.21
C LEU A 522 -2.48 31.75 7.93
N SER A 523 -1.42 32.54 8.00
CA SER A 523 -0.79 33.13 6.81
C SER A 523 -0.17 32.04 5.92
N ASP A 524 0.10 32.35 4.65
CA ASP A 524 0.78 31.38 3.78
C ASP A 524 2.17 31.01 4.35
N GLU A 525 2.86 31.94 5.00
CA GLU A 525 4.16 31.68 5.66
C GLU A 525 4.04 30.72 6.85
N GLU A 526 3.01 30.89 7.69
CA GLU A 526 2.71 30.02 8.83
C GLU A 526 2.32 28.62 8.35
N ARG A 527 1.55 28.54 7.25
CA ARG A 527 1.16 27.28 6.62
C ARG A 527 2.33 26.54 5.98
N ILE A 528 3.21 27.27 5.30
CA ILE A 528 4.46 26.72 4.75
C ILE A 528 5.28 26.14 5.89
N PHE A 529 5.45 26.90 6.98
CA PHE A 529 6.22 26.44 8.13
C PHE A 529 5.62 25.19 8.77
N SER A 530 4.31 25.19 9.02
CA SER A 530 3.63 24.02 9.55
C SER A 530 3.83 22.80 8.63
N GLY A 531 3.72 22.98 7.30
CA GLY A 531 3.97 21.90 6.34
C GLY A 531 5.42 21.37 6.30
N LEU A 532 6.39 22.13 6.80
CA LEU A 532 7.76 21.65 6.98
C LEU A 532 7.86 20.65 8.15
N GLY A 533 7.01 20.77 9.17
CA GLY A 533 6.94 19.83 10.31
C GLY A 533 6.47 18.43 9.92
N PHE A 534 5.70 18.31 8.83
CA PHE A 534 5.26 17.01 8.29
C PHE A 534 6.38 16.22 7.59
N GLY A 535 7.39 16.89 7.02
CA GLY A 535 8.37 16.27 6.12
C GLY A 535 9.74 16.04 6.78
N VAL A 536 9.94 14.87 7.40
CA VAL A 536 11.17 14.60 8.18
C VAL A 536 12.40 14.27 7.31
N ALA A 537 12.23 13.84 6.04
CA ALA A 537 13.36 13.41 5.19
C ALA A 537 13.30 13.77 3.69
N ALA A 538 12.12 13.99 3.09
CA ALA A 538 11.99 14.23 1.64
C ALA A 538 10.79 15.15 1.30
N ILE A 539 10.94 16.44 1.60
CA ILE A 539 9.84 17.43 1.53
C ILE A 539 9.49 17.76 0.08
N GLY A 540 10.48 17.96 -0.78
CA GLY A 540 10.28 18.41 -2.16
C GLY A 540 9.44 17.46 -3.01
N PRO A 541 9.79 16.16 -3.11
CA PRO A 541 9.01 15.17 -3.85
C PRO A 541 7.59 14.98 -3.32
N MET A 542 7.42 14.87 -2.00
CA MET A 542 6.10 14.69 -1.38
C MET A 542 5.19 15.87 -1.69
N TRP A 543 5.64 17.10 -1.39
CA TRP A 543 4.81 18.29 -1.57
C TRP A 543 4.53 18.61 -3.05
N ARG A 544 5.38 18.13 -3.98
CA ARG A 544 5.12 18.22 -5.42
C ARG A 544 3.96 17.33 -5.88
N VAL A 545 3.70 16.23 -5.19
CA VAL A 545 2.50 15.40 -5.45
C VAL A 545 1.31 15.87 -4.64
N VAL A 546 1.50 16.33 -3.39
CA VAL A 546 0.44 16.93 -2.57
C VAL A 546 -0.27 18.05 -3.35
N LYS A 547 0.47 18.96 -4.01
CA LYS A 547 -0.16 20.05 -4.78
C LYS A 547 -1.04 19.57 -5.96
N THR A 548 -0.90 18.30 -6.37
CA THR A 548 -1.70 17.67 -7.44
C THR A 548 -2.79 16.74 -6.91
N SER A 549 -2.89 16.55 -5.59
CA SER A 549 -3.94 15.74 -4.97
C SER A 549 -5.33 16.32 -5.22
N GLY A 550 -6.31 15.42 -5.42
CA GLY A 550 -7.72 15.77 -5.47
C GLY A 550 -8.20 16.39 -4.15
N GLY A 551 -9.24 17.22 -4.21
CA GLY A 551 -9.87 17.80 -3.02
C GLY A 551 -9.16 18.99 -2.38
N LEU A 552 -7.96 19.37 -2.85
CA LEU A 552 -7.25 20.52 -2.31
C LEU A 552 -7.80 21.86 -2.80
N ARG A 553 -7.93 22.81 -1.88
CA ARG A 553 -8.29 24.20 -2.22
C ARG A 553 -7.13 24.89 -2.96
N PRO A 554 -7.41 25.91 -3.81
CA PRO A 554 -6.36 26.63 -4.53
C PRO A 554 -5.25 27.23 -3.63
N SER A 555 -5.60 27.68 -2.44
CA SER A 555 -4.64 28.20 -1.45
C SER A 555 -3.74 27.10 -0.89
N ALA A 556 -4.23 25.86 -0.77
CA ALA A 556 -3.45 24.69 -0.36
C ALA A 556 -2.47 24.26 -1.44
N ILE A 557 -2.93 24.25 -2.70
CA ILE A 557 -2.09 23.94 -3.88
C ILE A 557 -0.92 24.92 -3.98
N ARG A 558 -1.17 26.22 -3.74
CA ARG A 558 -0.12 27.24 -3.72
C ARG A 558 0.92 26.97 -2.63
N VAL A 559 0.48 26.80 -1.37
CA VAL A 559 1.37 26.51 -0.23
C VAL A 559 2.19 25.24 -0.47
N ALA A 560 1.55 24.15 -0.94
CA ALA A 560 2.23 22.91 -1.28
C ALA A 560 3.29 23.12 -2.39
N GLY A 561 2.99 23.98 -3.38
CA GLY A 561 3.95 24.39 -4.39
C GLY A 561 5.16 25.12 -3.81
N GLU A 562 4.94 26.07 -2.91
CA GLU A 562 6.02 26.82 -2.25
C GLU A 562 6.88 25.93 -1.37
N ILE A 563 6.27 25.00 -0.62
CA ILE A 563 7.01 24.01 0.17
C ILE A 563 7.87 23.10 -0.75
N ALA A 564 7.31 22.64 -1.86
CA ALA A 564 8.03 21.80 -2.82
C ALA A 564 9.26 22.51 -3.44
N GLU A 565 9.21 23.83 -3.56
CA GLU A 565 10.28 24.66 -4.12
C GLU A 565 11.44 24.92 -3.13
N ILE A 566 11.25 24.76 -1.80
CA ILE A 566 12.31 25.04 -0.81
C ILE A 566 13.54 24.16 -1.04
N GLU A 567 13.34 22.86 -1.24
CA GLU A 567 14.45 21.93 -1.52
C GLU A 567 15.09 22.18 -2.88
N GLU A 568 14.29 22.51 -3.91
CA GLU A 568 14.81 22.84 -5.24
C GLU A 568 15.62 24.14 -5.21
N ALA A 569 15.17 25.16 -4.50
CA ALA A 569 15.87 26.43 -4.33
C ALA A 569 17.20 26.21 -3.60
N PHE A 570 17.21 25.42 -2.52
CA PHE A 570 18.45 25.07 -1.83
C PHE A 570 19.38 24.24 -2.72
N ALA A 571 18.87 23.24 -3.43
CA ALA A 571 19.64 22.45 -4.38
C ALA A 571 20.20 23.32 -5.52
N GLN A 572 19.46 24.35 -5.99
CA GLN A 572 19.95 25.33 -6.95
C GLN A 572 21.05 26.20 -6.35
N ILE A 573 20.96 26.62 -5.10
CA ILE A 573 22.05 27.34 -4.40
C ILE A 573 23.33 26.51 -4.41
N VAL A 574 23.22 25.20 -4.09
CA VAL A 574 24.32 24.24 -4.14
C VAL A 574 24.86 24.06 -5.57
N LYS A 575 23.97 23.83 -6.55
CA LYS A 575 24.33 23.53 -7.95
C LYS A 575 24.90 24.73 -8.70
N THR A 576 24.39 25.93 -8.46
CA THR A 576 24.76 27.15 -9.21
C THR A 576 26.01 27.83 -8.66
N ASN A 577 26.64 27.30 -7.60
CA ASN A 577 27.72 27.96 -6.88
C ASN A 577 27.40 29.42 -6.55
N ARG A 578 26.15 29.72 -6.16
CA ARG A 578 25.79 31.04 -5.60
C ARG A 578 26.56 31.35 -4.32
N VAL A 579 27.14 30.32 -3.70
CA VAL A 579 28.19 30.46 -2.70
C VAL A 579 29.48 30.95 -3.36
N ARG A 580 29.72 32.26 -3.26
CA ARG A 580 30.90 32.92 -3.84
C ARG A 580 31.88 33.29 -2.75
N GLY A 581 33.17 33.32 -3.10
CA GLY A 581 34.18 33.88 -2.21
C GLY A 581 34.03 35.39 -2.05
N TYR A 582 34.45 35.93 -0.91
CA TYR A 582 34.44 37.37 -0.64
C TYR A 582 35.79 37.80 -0.07
N LYS A 583 36.53 38.66 -0.79
CA LYS A 583 37.81 39.25 -0.32
C LYS A 583 38.74 38.27 0.42
N GLY A 584 39.00 37.11 -0.20
CA GLY A 584 39.87 36.07 0.37
C GLY A 584 39.19 35.09 1.33
N LEU A 585 37.89 35.24 1.59
CA LEU A 585 37.05 34.20 2.18
C LEU A 585 36.68 33.19 1.08
N PRO A 586 37.15 31.93 1.14
CA PRO A 586 36.70 30.90 0.21
C PRO A 586 35.28 30.48 0.59
N GLY A 587 34.32 30.65 -0.32
CA GLY A 587 32.95 30.28 -0.04
C GLY A 587 32.82 28.78 0.28
N ALA A 588 31.95 28.41 1.23
CA ALA A 588 31.72 27.02 1.60
C ALA A 588 30.28 26.76 2.06
N ILE A 589 29.79 25.55 1.80
CA ILE A 589 28.51 25.03 2.27
C ILE A 589 28.81 23.88 3.23
N THR A 590 28.04 23.72 4.30
CA THR A 590 28.13 22.56 5.21
C THR A 590 28.01 21.24 4.46
N THR A 591 28.68 20.21 4.98
CA THR A 591 28.57 18.83 4.46
C THR A 591 27.59 17.98 5.28
N LYS A 592 27.04 18.55 6.36
CA LYS A 592 26.03 17.91 7.19
C LYS A 592 24.62 18.19 6.63
N PRO A 593 23.62 17.40 7.03
CA PRO A 593 22.23 17.75 6.80
C PRO A 593 21.95 19.17 7.31
N VAL A 594 21.39 20.01 6.44
CA VAL A 594 20.91 21.35 6.77
C VAL A 594 19.46 21.21 7.18
N ASP A 595 19.09 21.80 8.31
CA ASP A 595 17.71 21.73 8.76
C ASP A 595 16.79 22.54 7.85
N ILE A 596 15.49 22.32 8.02
CA ILE A 596 14.51 22.85 7.09
C ILE A 596 14.32 24.36 7.21
N PHE A 597 14.46 24.91 8.42
CA PHE A 597 14.39 26.34 8.68
C PHE A 597 15.62 27.05 8.13
N GLU A 598 16.81 26.46 8.27
CA GLU A 598 18.02 26.93 7.61
C GLU A 598 17.86 26.96 6.08
N LYS A 599 17.25 25.94 5.45
CA LYS A 599 16.95 25.98 4.00
C LYS A 599 16.00 27.13 3.65
N LYS A 600 14.95 27.37 4.44
CA LYS A 600 14.02 28.52 4.27
C LYS A 600 14.75 29.85 4.41
N ALA A 601 15.60 30.00 5.41
CA ALA A 601 16.44 31.18 5.62
C ALA A 601 17.41 31.39 4.44
N ALA A 602 18.04 30.33 3.94
CA ALA A 602 18.92 30.40 2.76
C ALA A 602 18.19 30.89 1.51
N LYS A 603 16.97 30.37 1.27
CA LYS A 603 16.10 30.84 0.17
C LYS A 603 15.76 32.32 0.35
N PHE A 604 15.29 32.72 1.53
CA PHE A 604 14.97 34.12 1.86
C PHE A 604 16.15 35.06 1.58
N LEU A 605 17.35 34.73 2.04
CA LEU A 605 18.54 35.54 1.83
C LEU A 605 18.84 35.74 0.33
N VAL A 606 18.64 34.69 -0.46
CA VAL A 606 18.87 34.72 -1.90
C VAL A 606 17.80 35.52 -2.63
N ASP A 607 16.54 35.42 -2.21
CA ASP A 607 15.42 36.21 -2.75
C ASP A 607 15.54 37.70 -2.38
N ASP A 608 16.12 38.02 -1.22
CA ASP A 608 16.54 39.37 -0.80
C ASP A 608 17.75 39.89 -1.62
N GLY A 609 18.14 39.18 -2.68
CA GLY A 609 19.20 39.57 -3.60
C GLY A 609 20.62 39.41 -3.06
N ARG A 610 20.80 38.66 -1.96
CA ARG A 610 22.12 38.45 -1.35
C ARG A 610 22.86 37.31 -2.02
N SER A 611 24.18 37.42 -2.05
CA SER A 611 25.05 36.29 -2.40
C SER A 611 25.51 35.59 -1.13
N LEU A 612 25.42 34.26 -1.09
CA LEU A 612 25.89 33.48 0.07
C LEU A 612 27.41 33.28 -0.01
N VAL A 613 28.07 33.19 1.13
CA VAL A 613 29.52 32.92 1.27
C VAL A 613 29.74 31.72 2.19
N GLY A 614 29.03 31.67 3.31
CA GLY A 614 29.00 30.52 4.21
C GLY A 614 27.56 30.07 4.42
N VAL A 615 27.32 28.76 4.37
CA VAL A 615 25.99 28.14 4.56
C VAL A 615 26.11 26.96 5.51
N GLY A 616 25.30 26.97 6.57
CA GLY A 616 25.37 26.07 7.72
C GLY A 616 26.60 26.33 8.59
N ASP A 617 26.53 25.94 9.86
CA ASP A 617 27.58 26.14 10.85
C ASP A 617 28.97 25.67 10.36
N ASP A 618 29.10 24.46 9.81
CA ASP A 618 30.35 23.92 9.28
C ASP A 618 30.83 24.65 8.02
N GLY A 619 29.91 25.17 7.20
CA GLY A 619 30.22 26.01 6.06
C GLY A 619 30.85 27.32 6.53
N VAL A 620 30.20 28.01 7.47
CA VAL A 620 30.71 29.24 8.06
C VAL A 620 32.02 29.03 8.81
N ARG A 621 32.17 27.92 9.55
CA ARG A 621 33.44 27.56 10.19
C ARG A 621 34.57 27.46 9.18
N ARG A 622 34.35 26.81 8.03
CA ARG A 622 35.35 26.72 6.94
C ARG A 622 35.69 28.08 6.34
N VAL A 623 34.68 28.90 6.07
CA VAL A 623 34.85 30.25 5.50
C VAL A 623 35.67 31.15 6.44
N LEU A 624 35.31 31.16 7.72
CA LEU A 624 35.87 32.05 8.72
C LEU A 624 37.08 31.48 9.47
N GLY A 625 37.39 30.20 9.31
CA GLY A 625 38.46 29.54 10.05
C GLY A 625 38.17 29.39 11.55
N ILE A 626 36.91 29.16 11.89
CA ILE A 626 36.46 28.88 13.27
C ILE A 626 36.74 27.40 13.56
N LEU A 627 37.08 27.06 14.81
CA LEU A 627 37.35 25.69 15.22
C LEU A 627 36.08 24.83 15.12
N LYS A 628 36.23 23.51 14.92
CA LYS A 628 35.07 22.60 14.92
C LYS A 628 34.49 22.38 16.31
N GLU A 629 35.34 22.34 17.32
CA GLU A 629 34.96 22.05 18.70
C GLU A 629 35.36 23.21 19.60
N SER A 630 34.47 23.54 20.54
CA SER A 630 34.79 24.43 21.64
C SER A 630 35.55 23.67 22.72
N ARG A 631 36.57 24.30 23.31
CA ARG A 631 37.04 23.86 24.63
C ARG A 631 35.88 23.99 25.64
N PRO A 632 35.80 23.13 26.68
CA PRO A 632 34.73 23.19 27.68
C PRO A 632 34.55 24.61 28.24
N GLY A 633 33.32 25.12 28.19
CA GLY A 633 32.97 26.46 28.67
C GLY A 633 33.38 27.63 27.75
N THR A 634 33.81 27.37 26.51
CA THR A 634 34.19 28.41 25.53
C THR A 634 33.25 28.44 24.32
N ILE A 635 33.29 29.54 23.56
CA ILE A 635 32.48 29.73 22.34
C ILE A 635 33.24 29.40 21.05
N GLU A 636 34.47 28.85 21.16
CA GLU A 636 35.44 28.81 20.04
C GLU A 636 34.98 27.98 18.84
N GLY A 637 34.10 27.00 19.05
CA GLY A 637 33.48 26.21 18.00
C GLY A 637 32.09 26.68 17.56
N MET A 638 31.54 27.72 18.20
CA MET A 638 30.20 28.23 17.86
C MET A 638 30.29 29.10 16.61
N ALA A 639 29.53 28.77 15.58
CA ALA A 639 29.43 29.55 14.35
C ALA A 639 27.96 29.79 14.03
N PRO A 640 27.64 30.89 13.33
CA PRO A 640 26.34 31.10 12.79
C PRO A 640 26.14 30.36 11.49
N ASP A 641 24.89 30.29 11.04
CA ASP A 641 24.52 29.46 9.88
C ASP A 641 24.84 30.15 8.56
N PHE A 642 24.89 31.48 8.54
CA PHE A 642 25.10 32.22 7.30
C PHE A 642 26.16 33.32 7.41
N VAL A 643 26.99 33.37 6.37
CA VAL A 643 27.73 34.56 5.95
C VAL A 643 27.24 34.90 4.56
N SER A 644 26.71 36.11 4.37
CA SER A 644 26.19 36.58 3.09
C SER A 644 26.75 37.95 2.73
N VAL A 645 26.58 38.33 1.46
CA VAL A 645 27.00 39.60 0.89
C VAL A 645 25.75 40.31 0.36
N SER A 646 25.48 41.50 0.89
CA SER A 646 24.38 42.35 0.44
C SER A 646 24.60 42.85 -0.99
N SER A 647 23.56 43.35 -1.64
CA SER A 647 23.66 44.02 -2.95
C SER A 647 24.67 45.19 -2.94
N GLY A 648 24.85 45.84 -1.78
CA GLY A 648 25.87 46.86 -1.52
C GLY A 648 27.30 46.34 -1.33
N HIS A 649 27.56 45.04 -1.57
CA HIS A 649 28.87 44.39 -1.46
C HIS A 649 29.48 44.40 -0.04
N LYS A 650 28.62 44.35 0.99
CA LYS A 650 29.01 44.26 2.39
C LYS A 650 28.61 42.94 3.03
N LEU A 651 29.37 42.49 4.02
CA LEU A 651 29.14 41.26 4.75
C LEU A 651 27.97 41.41 5.73
N ILE A 652 27.17 40.37 5.81
CA ILE A 652 26.13 40.18 6.81
C ILE A 652 26.35 38.81 7.46
N LEU A 653 26.33 38.80 8.80
CA LEU A 653 26.42 37.59 9.61
C LEU A 653 25.03 37.28 10.15
N SER A 654 24.48 36.11 9.82
CA SER A 654 23.11 35.77 10.20
C SER A 654 23.07 34.40 10.88
N GLU A 655 22.47 34.36 12.06
CA GLU A 655 22.09 33.13 12.76
C GLU A 655 20.64 32.79 12.40
N ALA A 656 20.35 31.54 12.07
CA ALA A 656 19.00 31.04 11.86
C ALA A 656 18.58 30.13 13.02
N LYS A 657 17.47 30.44 13.69
CA LYS A 657 16.92 29.60 14.75
C LYS A 657 15.45 29.28 14.49
N GLY A 658 15.15 28.00 14.28
CA GLY A 658 13.80 27.44 14.36
C GLY A 658 13.58 26.67 15.67
N GLY A 659 12.34 26.26 15.95
CA GLY A 659 12.01 25.34 17.04
C GLY A 659 11.27 25.97 18.22
N GLY A 660 10.43 26.99 17.99
CA GLY A 660 9.52 27.58 18.99
C GLY A 660 10.16 28.36 20.15
N THR A 661 11.39 28.04 20.57
CA THR A 661 12.14 28.73 21.63
C THR A 661 13.55 29.10 21.16
N ILE A 662 13.94 30.37 21.32
CA ILE A 662 15.19 30.92 20.83
C ILE A 662 16.16 31.19 21.98
N PRO A 663 17.25 30.39 22.15
CA PRO A 663 18.26 30.65 23.16
C PRO A 663 19.11 31.87 22.79
N VAL A 664 18.80 33.03 23.37
CA VAL A 664 19.44 34.30 23.03
C VAL A 664 20.94 34.31 23.38
N SER A 665 21.36 33.56 24.40
CA SER A 665 22.78 33.38 24.73
C SER A 665 23.57 32.81 23.56
N ASP A 666 23.00 31.82 22.88
CA ASP A 666 23.69 31.04 21.87
C ASP A 666 23.82 31.85 20.59
N VAL A 667 22.72 32.47 20.17
CA VAL A 667 22.69 33.44 19.05
C VAL A 667 23.77 34.51 19.25
N ARG A 668 23.86 35.09 20.45
CA ARG A 668 24.87 36.11 20.75
C ARG A 668 26.29 35.55 20.69
N ASN A 669 26.52 34.35 21.20
CA ASN A 669 27.83 33.71 21.19
C ASN A 669 28.28 33.34 19.77
N GLN A 670 27.41 32.76 18.96
CA GLN A 670 27.67 32.41 17.55
C GLN A 670 28.02 33.65 16.73
N LEU A 671 27.17 34.68 16.78
CA LEU A 671 27.41 35.93 16.07
C LEU A 671 28.65 36.68 16.58
N THR A 672 28.93 36.64 17.89
CA THR A 672 30.15 37.24 18.47
C THR A 672 31.39 36.54 17.94
N ASN A 673 31.43 35.20 17.98
CA ASN A 673 32.59 34.44 17.51
C ASN A 673 32.84 34.64 16.00
N ALA A 674 31.78 34.69 15.19
CA ALA A 674 31.90 35.04 13.78
C ALA A 674 32.44 36.45 13.58
N MET A 675 31.96 37.44 14.34
CA MET A 675 32.47 38.81 14.26
C MET A 675 33.96 38.90 14.66
N GLU A 676 34.39 38.15 15.67
CA GLU A 676 35.81 38.03 16.04
C GLU A 676 36.64 37.40 14.92
N ALA A 677 36.15 36.33 14.29
CA ALA A 677 36.83 35.65 13.19
C ALA A 677 36.96 36.55 11.94
N VAL A 678 35.89 37.26 11.58
CA VAL A 678 35.92 38.26 10.50
C VAL A 678 36.90 39.40 10.82
N THR A 679 36.96 39.82 12.08
CA THR A 679 37.90 40.85 12.54
C THR A 679 39.36 40.39 12.42
N LYS A 680 39.67 39.14 12.82
CA LYS A 680 41.02 38.55 12.68
C LYS A 680 41.47 38.46 11.22
N LYS A 681 40.53 38.41 10.27
CA LYS A 681 40.78 38.44 8.83
C LYS A 681 40.86 39.85 8.24
N GLY A 682 40.76 40.90 9.06
CA GLY A 682 40.83 42.29 8.60
C GLY A 682 39.56 42.80 7.91
N LEU A 683 38.43 42.12 8.07
CA LEU A 683 37.17 42.41 7.36
C LEU A 683 36.10 43.05 8.26
N ALA A 684 36.45 43.51 9.47
CA ALA A 684 35.48 44.11 10.39
C ALA A 684 34.72 45.30 9.80
N GLY A 685 35.40 46.16 9.02
CA GLY A 685 34.80 47.31 8.34
C GLY A 685 33.92 46.95 7.13
N ASP A 686 33.92 45.68 6.72
CA ASP A 686 33.05 45.17 5.69
C ASP A 686 31.74 44.58 6.23
N VAL A 687 31.62 44.38 7.55
CA VAL A 687 30.37 43.92 8.16
C VAL A 687 29.38 45.08 8.27
N GLU A 688 28.34 45.02 7.45
CA GLU A 688 27.24 45.98 7.45
C GLU A 688 26.39 45.79 8.70
N ARG A 689 25.90 44.57 8.94
CA ARG A 689 25.05 44.24 10.09
C ARG A 689 25.14 42.77 10.49
N VAL A 690 24.57 42.47 11.65
CA VAL A 690 24.42 41.14 12.22
C VAL A 690 22.95 40.88 12.48
N GLU A 691 22.51 39.66 12.24
CA GLU A 691 21.09 39.33 12.18
C GLU A 691 20.80 38.02 12.92
N LEU A 692 19.63 37.99 13.55
CA LEU A 692 18.93 36.78 13.95
C LEU A 692 17.75 36.61 12.99
N ILE A 693 17.74 35.52 12.25
CA ILE A 693 16.61 35.05 11.46
C ILE A 693 15.92 34.00 12.33
N MET A 694 14.67 34.25 12.71
CA MET A 694 13.94 33.36 13.61
C MET A 694 12.57 33.05 13.05
N GLU A 695 12.03 31.91 13.46
CA GLU A 695 10.66 31.51 13.18
C GLU A 695 9.66 32.54 13.71
N GLN A 696 8.65 32.86 12.90
CA GLN A 696 7.54 33.70 13.32
C GLN A 696 6.78 33.05 14.48
N GLY A 697 6.58 33.80 15.56
CA GLY A 697 5.90 33.31 16.78
C GLY A 697 6.82 32.67 17.81
N ALA A 698 8.08 32.36 17.47
CA ALA A 698 9.02 31.78 18.43
C ALA A 698 9.30 32.73 19.61
N LYS A 699 9.35 32.15 20.81
CA LYS A 699 9.58 32.86 22.08
C LYS A 699 11.07 32.95 22.36
N PHE A 700 11.51 34.05 22.94
CA PHE A 700 12.91 34.16 23.38
C PHE A 700 13.11 33.47 24.72
N ASN A 701 14.26 32.80 24.86
CA ASN A 701 14.76 32.32 26.14
C ASN A 701 16.07 33.06 26.47
N PRO A 702 16.13 33.77 27.61
CA PRO A 702 15.04 34.04 28.57
C PRO A 702 13.97 35.00 28.02
N GLU A 703 12.74 34.92 28.56
CA GLU A 703 11.54 35.68 28.10
C GLU A 703 11.66 37.20 28.20
N LYS A 704 12.67 37.70 28.91
CA LYS A 704 12.96 39.14 29.02
C LYS A 704 13.36 39.80 27.70
N PHE A 705 13.73 39.03 26.70
CA PHE A 705 14.09 39.56 25.38
C PHE A 705 12.83 39.71 24.52
N THR A 706 12.79 40.78 23.73
CA THR A 706 11.72 41.06 22.77
C THR A 706 12.29 41.71 21.52
N VAL A 707 11.44 42.00 20.54
CA VAL A 707 11.80 42.78 19.35
C VAL A 707 11.26 44.19 19.48
N LYS A 708 12.12 45.19 19.34
CA LYS A 708 11.74 46.60 19.29
C LYS A 708 12.42 47.27 18.10
N ASP A 709 11.62 47.94 17.26
CA ASP A 709 12.09 48.63 16.05
C ASP A 709 12.91 47.73 15.10
N GLY A 710 12.60 46.44 15.06
CA GLY A 710 13.32 45.44 14.24
C GLY A 710 14.62 44.93 14.84
N TYR A 711 14.93 45.26 16.09
CA TYR A 711 16.15 44.81 16.78
C TYR A 711 15.83 44.04 18.07
N LEU A 712 16.74 43.17 18.46
CA LEU A 712 16.67 42.45 19.72
C LEU A 712 16.82 43.44 20.89
N PHE A 713 15.87 43.41 21.81
CA PHE A 713 15.75 44.36 22.92
C PHE A 713 15.63 43.61 24.24
N ASP A 714 16.42 43.98 25.23
CA ASP A 714 16.33 43.47 26.60
C ASP A 714 15.37 44.37 27.39
N ALA A 715 14.19 43.84 27.71
CA ALA A 715 13.12 44.59 28.36
C ALA A 715 13.43 44.94 29.83
N GLU A 716 14.24 44.11 30.50
CA GLU A 716 14.68 44.37 31.88
C GLU A 716 15.64 45.55 31.95
N THR A 717 16.60 45.61 31.04
CA THR A 717 17.62 46.67 31.01
C THR A 717 17.18 47.90 30.23
N GLY A 718 16.11 47.80 29.44
CA GLY A 718 15.60 48.86 28.58
C GLY A 718 16.52 49.21 27.41
N LYS A 719 17.38 48.28 26.96
CA LYS A 719 18.42 48.53 25.96
C LYS A 719 18.34 47.56 24.79
N THR A 720 18.65 48.07 23.60
CA THR A 720 18.90 47.25 22.42
C THR A 720 20.15 46.42 22.62
N VAL A 721 20.04 45.12 22.36
CA VAL A 721 21.12 44.15 22.59
C VAL A 721 22.22 44.35 21.56
N THR A 722 23.46 44.40 22.05
CA THR A 722 24.67 44.47 21.24
C THR A 722 25.48 43.19 21.32
N LEU A 723 26.24 42.92 20.26
CA LEU A 723 27.27 41.88 20.29
C LEU A 723 28.38 42.24 21.27
N LYS A 724 28.89 41.23 21.98
CA LYS A 724 29.89 41.46 23.02
C LYS A 724 31.19 41.94 22.38
N GLY A 725 31.68 43.10 22.82
CA GLY A 725 32.91 43.70 22.26
C GLY A 725 32.73 44.41 20.92
N PHE A 726 31.51 44.49 20.38
CA PHE A 726 31.22 45.14 19.10
C PHE A 726 30.02 46.09 19.23
N ASN A 727 30.12 47.31 18.70
CA ASN A 727 29.02 48.27 18.69
C ASN A 727 28.04 47.99 17.52
N LYS A 728 27.50 46.76 17.46
CA LYS A 728 26.55 46.30 16.45
C LYS A 728 25.32 45.74 17.16
N PHE A 729 24.14 46.27 16.80
CA PHE A 729 22.85 45.73 17.25
C PHE A 729 22.47 44.49 16.44
N ILE A 730 21.76 43.58 17.09
CA ILE A 730 21.26 42.35 16.45
C ILE A 730 19.89 42.66 15.84
N MET A 731 19.84 42.72 14.51
CA MET A 731 18.58 42.88 13.77
C MET A 731 17.81 41.57 13.81
N VAL A 732 16.49 41.63 13.98
CA VAL A 732 15.65 40.44 14.04
C VAL A 732 14.77 40.39 12.80
N ILE A 733 14.88 39.29 12.07
CA ILE A 733 14.03 38.94 10.92
C ILE A 733 13.17 37.76 11.35
N ARG A 734 11.85 37.88 11.15
CA ARG A 734 10.90 36.81 11.44
C ARG A 734 10.40 36.23 10.12
N LEU A 735 10.52 34.91 9.95
CA LEU A 735 10.14 34.17 8.74
C LEU A 735 9.05 33.15 8.99
#